data_AF-A0A550CL74-F1
#
_entry.id   AF-A0A550CL74-F1
#
_cell.length_a   1.000
_cell.length_b   1.000
_cell.length_c   1.000
_cell.angle_alpha   90.00
_cell.angle_beta   90.00
_cell.angle_gamma   90.00
#
_symmetry.space_group_name_H-M   'P 1'
#
loop_
_entity.id
_entity.type
_entity.pdbx_description
1 polymer ?
#
loop_
_entity_poly.entity_id
_entity_poly.type
_entity_poly.pdbx_seq_one_letter_code
_entity_poly.pdbx_strand_id
1 'polypeptide(L)'
;MESLKRRLSGVNDLKKGSTTTGNATTANATTNGPSANGSSTNASAAAGTSNGKYSAYIAATDQEPSIYREAKLFGGYQEPSTIAAAADFIRHKESLDDRKMLLEHGLNFIANVKSQSFQKAAQNEVIKMLYNDLPHPPATSLGNEYAWRKADGSYNNPDLPQLGKAGVPYSRSVAQTHPLPAHLLPDPGLIFDTVFRTNHQDVNINETSSYVDLSPLYGHDQATQDKVRDKKGFGMLHKDAFAEDRLLLLPPATCAILVCFSRNHNYIATKLLEINERQRWVDPSELVDDEKALMEQDEEIFQTARLINCGWFGSAVFADYVHCILGLVRQGSSWTLDPFSELRLEDHSVFERGKGNACSVEFNCLYRWHATTSVHDEAWVEKVMAKEFPDKKAEEITSNDFKMCAVKMMKEVGPDLTHWTFGNMQRQEDGSFKDEQLADILHNATETPAGAFRARGTPAVMRLHETMGIEQNRKWGVCSMNDFRRFLGLKPYATFLEWNSDPEIANAAKTLYGDIERLELYVGLQAEEAKPVVEGAGLCPGYTISRAILSDAVALTRGDRFFTHDFTPFNLTAWGFADCQRDDDAHGFGSVLARLFLRTLPGQFTEDSVYGFFPLMTPQAMGVVPAGYRGKEQQAKIAKIFQARDIAPGIVEYFKTTTEHLLSLHGCPLPGTRSYVIDIVRDVLRPLPALWVANELAGIQLKETTQSDGVYTVDEFYSMLAEIYEFIYLDIEPARVKTIECRVRKHVEELLGHISSHLNNTFPQKVIGAIMSKMPWAKPAKKSEHDELVRRLQQLAPSSSALADTILAIMVSVVDISLALTNVVNAYLGPHKRDEPCPPHVDAFAKAAKPQDLEGYILEALRHDPPVRCMQRVAVQNQIVENIHVKETGRVYLDVLAANEDEAVFPSASEDKYVLIDGSTSLLGQDLAMKIYAEVIGVIFSHDNVKRTIGQSGLLQRFRAHDRKALHYAYLDKNMVTSPWPVSMMMQFDA
;
A
#
# COMPACT_ATOMS: atom_id res chain seq x y z
N MET A 1 -12.07 3.92 24.93
CA MET A 1 -11.46 5.20 24.50
C MET A 1 -10.04 5.43 24.96
N GLU A 2 -9.67 5.33 26.24
CA GLU A 2 -8.27 5.65 26.63
C GLU A 2 -7.24 4.84 25.82
N SER A 3 -7.43 3.54 25.60
CA SER A 3 -6.54 2.73 24.72
C SER A 3 -6.43 3.27 23.28
N LEU A 4 -7.55 3.71 22.71
CA LEU A 4 -7.61 4.29 21.37
C LEU A 4 -6.91 5.65 21.32
N LYS A 5 -7.23 6.54 22.26
CA LYS A 5 -6.57 7.86 22.38
C LYS A 5 -5.07 7.71 22.63
N ARG A 6 -4.64 6.73 23.44
CA ARG A 6 -3.25 6.39 23.77
C ARG A 6 -2.48 5.83 22.57
N ARG A 7 -3.12 5.05 21.68
CA ARG A 7 -2.51 4.59 20.40
C ARG A 7 -2.47 5.72 19.36
N LEU A 8 -3.47 6.62 19.35
CA LEU A 8 -3.53 7.82 18.48
C LEU A 8 -2.65 9.00 18.96
N SER A 9 -2.33 9.11 20.26
CA SER A 9 -1.69 10.31 20.84
C SER A 9 -0.17 10.29 20.82
N GLY A 10 0.47 9.30 20.19
CA GLY A 10 1.92 9.28 20.02
C GLY A 10 2.49 10.45 19.21
N VAL A 11 1.63 11.20 18.50
CA VAL A 11 2.03 12.29 17.58
C VAL A 11 1.09 13.51 17.70
N ASN A 12 1.01 14.14 18.87
CA ASN A 12 0.03 15.22 19.12
C ASN A 12 0.58 16.66 18.98
N ASP A 13 1.87 16.86 18.71
CA ASP A 13 2.51 18.20 18.67
C ASP A 13 2.77 18.79 17.26
N LEU A 14 2.52 18.05 16.18
CA LEU A 14 2.75 18.50 14.79
C LEU A 14 1.86 19.68 14.32
N LYS A 15 0.96 20.22 15.15
CA LYS A 15 0.02 21.31 14.78
C LYS A 15 0.18 22.62 15.55
N LYS A 16 1.33 22.86 16.22
CA LYS A 16 1.60 24.14 16.92
C LYS A 16 2.92 24.83 16.55
N GLY A 17 3.19 24.93 15.25
CA GLY A 17 4.30 25.72 14.67
C GLY A 17 3.89 27.09 14.12
N SER A 18 3.86 28.12 14.96
CA SER A 18 4.06 29.55 14.60
C SER A 18 3.34 30.16 13.38
N THR A 19 2.02 30.39 13.44
CA THR A 19 1.36 31.43 12.62
C THR A 19 1.53 32.82 13.24
N THR A 20 2.73 33.42 13.12
CA THR A 20 2.97 34.83 13.48
C THR A 20 2.57 35.76 12.34
N THR A 21 1.30 36.16 12.30
CA THR A 21 0.77 37.14 11.33
C THR A 21 1.30 38.56 11.62
N GLY A 22 2.27 39.02 10.84
CA GLY A 22 2.77 40.40 10.89
C GLY A 22 1.85 41.37 10.12
N ASN A 23 1.42 42.45 10.79
CA ASN A 23 0.41 43.39 10.30
C ASN A 23 0.73 44.04 8.93
N ALA A 24 -0.27 44.08 8.05
CA ALA A 24 -0.43 45.11 7.02
C ALA A 24 -1.87 45.65 7.09
N THR A 25 -2.03 46.95 7.36
CA THR A 25 -3.32 47.57 7.72
C THR A 25 -4.15 48.00 6.51
N THR A 26 -5.44 47.66 6.51
CA THR A 26 -6.44 48.21 5.58
C THR A 26 -7.09 49.48 6.16
N ALA A 27 -7.07 50.58 5.40
CA ALA A 27 -7.87 51.79 5.69
C ALA A 27 -8.20 52.55 4.39
N ASN A 28 -9.43 53.09 4.31
CA ASN A 28 -9.97 53.74 3.11
C ASN A 28 -9.51 55.20 2.96
N ALA A 29 -9.41 55.70 1.73
CA ALA A 29 -9.79 57.09 1.42
C ALA A 29 -10.13 57.32 -0.07
N THR A 30 -11.25 57.99 -0.28
CA THR A 30 -11.96 58.33 -1.51
C THR A 30 -11.35 59.46 -2.37
N THR A 31 -11.90 59.58 -3.60
CA THR A 31 -12.26 60.82 -4.34
C THR A 31 -11.26 61.60 -5.23
N ASN A 32 -11.78 61.92 -6.43
CA ASN A 32 -11.52 63.07 -7.32
C ASN A 32 -10.28 63.07 -8.25
N GLY A 33 -10.53 63.46 -9.52
CA GLY A 33 -9.52 63.83 -10.53
C GLY A 33 -9.26 65.34 -10.56
N PRO A 34 -8.93 65.99 -11.71
CA PRO A 34 -9.28 65.62 -13.09
C PRO A 34 -8.12 65.81 -14.12
N SER A 35 -8.51 65.94 -15.41
CA SER A 35 -7.77 66.49 -16.57
C SER A 35 -7.31 65.48 -17.63
N ALA A 36 -7.58 65.82 -18.88
CA ALA A 36 -7.43 64.97 -20.07
C ALA A 36 -6.24 65.40 -20.95
N ASN A 37 -5.84 64.54 -21.91
CA ASN A 37 -5.98 64.90 -23.34
C ASN A 37 -5.62 63.78 -24.33
N GLY A 38 -6.47 63.61 -25.34
CA GLY A 38 -6.19 63.04 -26.67
C GLY A 38 -6.00 61.51 -26.80
N SER A 39 -6.29 60.88 -27.95
CA SER A 39 -7.18 61.25 -29.09
C SER A 39 -7.30 60.08 -30.07
N SER A 40 -8.37 60.05 -30.89
CA SER A 40 -8.72 59.06 -31.95
C SER A 40 -8.92 57.60 -31.46
N THR A 41 -10.08 56.92 -31.54
CA THR A 41 -11.19 56.86 -32.54
C THR A 41 -10.76 56.25 -33.89
N ASN A 42 -11.54 55.40 -34.58
CA ASN A 42 -13.00 55.17 -34.71
C ASN A 42 -13.26 53.66 -35.02
N ALA A 43 -14.46 53.07 -35.12
CA ALA A 43 -15.87 53.29 -34.71
C ALA A 43 -16.61 51.93 -35.00
N SER A 44 -17.88 51.64 -34.71
CA SER A 44 -19.09 52.35 -34.24
C SER A 44 -19.91 51.35 -33.37
N ALA A 45 -20.57 51.70 -32.25
CA ALA A 45 -21.74 52.60 -32.10
C ALA A 45 -22.99 52.16 -32.92
N ALA A 46 -24.24 52.20 -32.47
CA ALA A 46 -24.92 52.51 -31.19
C ALA A 46 -26.45 52.20 -31.35
N ALA A 47 -27.37 52.11 -30.37
CA ALA A 47 -27.44 51.98 -28.89
C ALA A 47 -28.90 51.57 -28.52
N GLY A 48 -29.29 51.30 -27.25
CA GLY A 48 -30.66 50.76 -26.99
C GLY A 48 -31.28 50.62 -25.58
N THR A 49 -30.78 51.30 -24.54
CA THR A 49 -31.49 51.66 -23.27
C THR A 49 -32.60 50.75 -22.63
N SER A 50 -32.32 50.34 -21.38
CA SER A 50 -33.19 50.50 -20.17
C SER A 50 -34.02 49.33 -19.57
N ASN A 51 -33.92 49.26 -18.23
CA ASN A 51 -34.92 48.93 -17.19
C ASN A 51 -35.69 47.59 -17.16
N GLY A 52 -35.70 46.99 -15.95
CA GLY A 52 -36.91 46.38 -15.37
C GLY A 52 -36.77 44.92 -14.90
N LYS A 53 -36.91 44.69 -13.59
CA LYS A 53 -37.27 43.36 -13.05
C LYS A 53 -38.80 43.25 -13.05
N TYR A 54 -39.38 42.12 -13.48
CA TYR A 54 -40.48 41.40 -12.77
C TYR A 54 -40.96 40.13 -13.51
N SER A 55 -41.19 39.06 -12.74
CA SER A 55 -42.29 38.07 -12.83
C SER A 55 -42.69 37.36 -14.14
N ALA A 56 -42.48 36.03 -14.14
CA ALA A 56 -43.41 34.96 -14.54
C ALA A 56 -43.89 34.75 -16.02
N TYR A 57 -43.45 33.60 -16.55
CA TYR A 57 -44.23 32.55 -17.28
C TYR A 57 -44.99 32.81 -18.61
N ILE A 58 -44.66 31.92 -19.58
CA ILE A 58 -45.41 31.42 -20.76
C ILE A 58 -45.17 32.07 -22.15
N ALA A 59 -44.93 31.16 -23.12
CA ALA A 59 -45.04 31.23 -24.58
C ALA A 59 -43.91 31.83 -25.47
N ALA A 60 -43.08 30.90 -26.00
CA ALA A 60 -42.44 30.90 -27.34
C ALA A 60 -41.39 32.01 -27.66
N THR A 61 -40.42 31.84 -28.58
CA THR A 61 -40.15 30.82 -29.64
C THR A 61 -38.65 30.47 -29.76
N ASP A 62 -38.38 29.25 -30.23
CA ASP A 62 -37.24 28.77 -31.03
C ASP A 62 -35.96 29.63 -31.18
N GLN A 63 -34.83 29.11 -30.65
CA GLN A 63 -33.57 28.99 -31.41
C GLN A 63 -32.87 27.66 -31.03
N GLU A 64 -32.65 26.76 -31.99
CA GLU A 64 -31.86 25.54 -31.81
C GLU A 64 -30.36 25.88 -31.63
N PRO A 65 -29.62 25.17 -30.76
CA PRO A 65 -28.15 25.25 -30.71
C PRO A 65 -27.48 24.90 -32.04
N SER A 66 -26.33 25.55 -32.34
CA SER A 66 -25.66 25.51 -33.66
C SER A 66 -25.34 24.10 -34.19
N ILE A 67 -25.08 23.14 -33.31
CA ILE A 67 -24.89 21.71 -33.60
C ILE A 67 -25.96 21.13 -34.56
N TYR A 68 -27.24 21.51 -34.40
CA TYR A 68 -28.32 21.02 -35.27
C TYR A 68 -28.27 21.53 -36.72
N ARG A 69 -27.47 22.58 -36.97
CA ARG A 69 -27.27 23.14 -38.32
C ARG A 69 -26.20 22.39 -39.10
N GLU A 70 -25.19 21.86 -38.43
CA GLU A 70 -24.11 21.08 -39.05
C GLU A 70 -24.55 19.63 -39.31
N ALA A 71 -25.34 19.04 -38.41
CA ALA A 71 -25.98 17.73 -38.63
C ALA A 71 -26.82 17.68 -39.93
N LYS A 72 -27.45 18.80 -40.33
CA LYS A 72 -28.25 18.91 -41.56
C LYS A 72 -27.43 18.82 -42.87
N LEU A 73 -26.10 18.86 -42.82
CA LEU A 73 -25.24 18.66 -44.01
C LEU A 73 -25.01 17.18 -44.36
N PHE A 74 -25.24 16.23 -43.44
CA PHE A 74 -24.90 14.82 -43.64
C PHE A 74 -26.08 13.90 -43.99
N GLY A 75 -27.32 14.38 -43.83
CA GLY A 75 -28.49 13.87 -44.54
C GLY A 75 -29.13 12.58 -44.02
N GLY A 76 -30.33 12.70 -43.44
CA GLY A 76 -31.18 11.58 -43.03
C GLY A 76 -31.35 11.47 -41.53
N TYR A 77 -32.48 10.88 -41.11
CA TYR A 77 -32.79 10.65 -39.70
C TYR A 77 -31.72 9.77 -39.04
N GLN A 78 -31.13 10.27 -37.95
CA GLN A 78 -30.45 9.43 -36.96
C GLN A 78 -31.42 9.15 -35.80
N GLU A 79 -31.36 7.94 -35.26
CA GLU A 79 -32.16 7.57 -34.09
C GLU A 79 -31.61 8.24 -32.81
N PRO A 80 -32.45 8.39 -31.75
CA PRO A 80 -31.99 8.83 -30.44
C PRO A 80 -30.86 7.96 -29.84
N SER A 81 -30.82 6.67 -30.21
CA SER A 81 -29.74 5.71 -29.89
C SER A 81 -28.38 6.19 -30.40
N THR A 82 -28.28 6.53 -31.69
CA THR A 82 -27.07 7.07 -32.33
C THR A 82 -26.61 8.38 -31.68
N ILE A 83 -27.55 9.27 -31.35
CA ILE A 83 -27.24 10.56 -30.69
C ILE A 83 -26.77 10.31 -29.25
N ALA A 84 -27.38 9.37 -28.53
CA ALA A 84 -26.94 8.98 -27.19
C ALA A 84 -25.54 8.37 -27.19
N ALA A 85 -25.22 7.52 -28.18
CA ALA A 85 -23.89 6.94 -28.35
C ALA A 85 -22.82 8.00 -28.63
N ALA A 86 -23.08 8.93 -29.55
CA ALA A 86 -22.16 10.03 -29.87
C ALA A 86 -21.99 11.00 -28.69
N ALA A 87 -23.05 11.27 -27.91
CA ALA A 87 -22.97 12.08 -26.70
C ALA A 87 -22.22 11.38 -25.56
N ASP A 88 -22.18 10.04 -25.55
CA ASP A 88 -21.43 9.24 -24.58
C ASP A 88 -19.93 9.26 -24.86
N PHE A 89 -19.53 9.03 -26.11
CA PHE A 89 -18.15 9.16 -26.59
C PHE A 89 -17.51 10.51 -26.20
N ILE A 90 -18.27 11.60 -26.34
CA ILE A 90 -17.81 12.96 -25.98
C ILE A 90 -17.68 13.16 -24.46
N ARG A 91 -18.42 12.38 -23.64
CA ARG A 91 -18.45 12.51 -22.17
C ARG A 91 -17.48 11.58 -21.45
N HIS A 92 -17.22 10.39 -22.00
CA HIS A 92 -16.46 9.33 -21.36
C HIS A 92 -15.21 8.97 -22.19
N LYS A 93 -14.29 9.93 -22.35
CA LYS A 93 -13.06 9.77 -23.14
C LYS A 93 -12.18 8.57 -22.74
N GLU A 94 -12.28 8.12 -21.50
CA GLU A 94 -11.46 7.02 -20.97
C GLU A 94 -12.17 5.65 -21.03
N SER A 95 -13.49 5.60 -21.28
CA SER A 95 -14.25 4.34 -21.36
C SER A 95 -15.54 4.46 -22.18
N LEU A 96 -15.74 3.55 -23.14
CA LEU A 96 -16.93 3.53 -24.01
C LEU A 96 -17.95 2.50 -23.52
N ASP A 97 -19.22 2.90 -23.42
CA ASP A 97 -20.32 1.97 -23.15
C ASP A 97 -20.80 1.32 -24.46
N ASP A 98 -20.21 0.18 -24.78
CA ASP A 98 -20.53 -0.68 -25.92
C ASP A 98 -22.04 -0.99 -26.05
N ARG A 99 -22.80 -0.98 -24.94
CA ARG A 99 -24.26 -1.19 -24.95
C ARG A 99 -25.04 -0.09 -25.68
N LYS A 100 -24.39 1.05 -25.99
CA LYS A 100 -24.94 2.11 -26.83
C LYS A 100 -24.69 1.89 -28.33
N MET A 101 -24.03 0.79 -28.72
CA MET A 101 -23.82 0.35 -30.11
C MET A 101 -23.16 1.41 -31.00
N LEU A 102 -22.18 2.14 -30.45
CA LEU A 102 -21.50 3.24 -31.15
C LEU A 102 -20.79 2.76 -32.42
N LEU A 103 -20.15 1.59 -32.34
CA LEU A 103 -19.42 0.99 -33.45
C LEU A 103 -20.39 0.56 -34.57
N GLU A 104 -21.50 -0.08 -34.22
CA GLU A 104 -22.55 -0.50 -35.16
C GLU A 104 -23.21 0.71 -35.81
N HIS A 105 -23.52 1.76 -35.06
CA HIS A 105 -24.08 3.00 -35.62
C HIS A 105 -23.09 3.68 -36.57
N GLY A 106 -21.81 3.73 -36.22
CA GLY A 106 -20.73 4.25 -37.09
C GLY A 106 -20.54 3.42 -38.37
N LEU A 107 -20.47 2.10 -38.25
CA LEU A 107 -20.33 1.17 -39.38
C LEU A 107 -21.57 1.21 -40.30
N ASN A 108 -22.78 1.25 -39.74
CA ASN A 108 -24.01 1.40 -40.52
C ASN A 108 -24.06 2.74 -41.26
N PHE A 109 -23.59 3.84 -40.65
CA PHE A 109 -23.46 5.12 -41.33
C PHE A 109 -22.47 5.02 -42.51
N ILE A 110 -21.26 4.51 -42.27
CA ILE A 110 -20.21 4.35 -43.31
C ILE A 110 -20.72 3.46 -44.46
N ALA A 111 -21.42 2.36 -44.17
CA ALA A 111 -21.99 1.47 -45.18
C ALA A 111 -23.04 2.14 -46.08
N ASN A 112 -23.80 3.11 -45.56
CA ASN A 112 -24.88 3.80 -46.28
C ASN A 112 -24.45 5.13 -46.96
N VAL A 113 -23.26 5.66 -46.67
CA VAL A 113 -22.76 6.88 -47.34
C VAL A 113 -22.42 6.62 -48.80
N LYS A 114 -23.10 7.34 -49.71
CA LYS A 114 -22.98 7.19 -51.18
C LYS A 114 -21.66 7.68 -51.79
N SER A 115 -20.81 8.35 -51.02
CA SER A 115 -19.53 8.89 -51.50
C SER A 115 -18.42 7.87 -51.30
N GLN A 116 -18.01 7.16 -52.37
CA GLN A 116 -16.99 6.10 -52.30
C GLN A 116 -15.65 6.57 -51.73
N SER A 117 -15.24 7.82 -51.97
CA SER A 117 -13.99 8.38 -51.44
C SER A 117 -14.07 8.63 -49.93
N PHE A 118 -15.18 9.19 -49.44
CA PHE A 118 -15.42 9.38 -48.01
C PHE A 118 -15.63 8.05 -47.29
N GLN A 119 -16.44 7.16 -47.85
CA GLN A 119 -16.69 5.81 -47.33
C GLN A 119 -15.37 5.04 -47.16
N LYS A 120 -14.49 5.06 -48.17
CA LYS A 120 -13.17 4.42 -48.09
C LYS A 120 -12.24 5.11 -47.08
N ALA A 121 -12.29 6.43 -46.93
CA ALA A 121 -11.50 7.14 -45.92
C ALA A 121 -11.96 6.78 -44.51
N ALA A 122 -13.26 6.89 -44.22
CA ALA A 122 -13.83 6.53 -42.91
C ALA A 122 -13.64 5.04 -42.59
N GLN A 123 -13.79 4.15 -43.58
CA GLN A 123 -13.47 2.73 -43.44
C GLN A 123 -11.99 2.51 -43.07
N ASN A 124 -11.06 3.22 -43.70
CA ASN A 124 -9.63 3.12 -43.36
C ASN A 124 -9.35 3.58 -41.93
N GLU A 125 -9.97 4.67 -41.45
CA GLU A 125 -9.75 5.14 -40.07
C GLU A 125 -10.39 4.20 -39.04
N VAL A 126 -11.57 3.64 -39.30
CA VAL A 126 -12.15 2.60 -38.43
C VAL A 126 -11.31 1.32 -38.43
N ILE A 127 -10.74 0.91 -39.57
CA ILE A 127 -9.80 -0.23 -39.63
C ILE A 127 -8.52 0.07 -38.83
N LYS A 128 -7.97 1.28 -38.88
CA LYS A 128 -6.81 1.67 -38.04
C LYS A 128 -7.16 1.64 -36.55
N MET A 129 -8.32 2.17 -36.17
CA MET A 129 -8.80 2.16 -34.78
C MET A 129 -8.87 0.72 -34.25
N LEU A 130 -9.65 -0.14 -34.92
CA LEU A 130 -9.82 -1.55 -34.55
C LEU A 130 -8.53 -2.39 -34.62
N TYR A 131 -7.55 -1.96 -35.42
CA TYR A 131 -6.22 -2.59 -35.46
C TYR A 131 -5.32 -2.11 -34.31
N ASN A 132 -5.43 -0.84 -33.91
CA ASN A 132 -4.68 -0.25 -32.80
C ASN A 132 -5.29 -0.55 -31.41
N ASP A 133 -6.57 -0.95 -31.35
CA ASP A 133 -7.25 -1.43 -30.14
C ASP A 133 -6.60 -2.71 -29.56
N LEU A 134 -5.83 -3.45 -30.37
CA LEU A 134 -5.07 -4.63 -29.96
C LEU A 134 -3.56 -4.39 -30.07
N PRO A 135 -2.75 -4.87 -29.10
CA PRO A 135 -1.30 -4.76 -29.16
C PRO A 135 -0.74 -5.62 -30.30
N HIS A 136 -0.10 -4.98 -31.27
CA HIS A 136 0.60 -5.61 -32.38
C HIS A 136 2.10 -5.28 -32.33
N PRO A 137 3.01 -6.27 -32.24
CA PRO A 137 2.77 -7.68 -31.89
C PRO A 137 2.23 -7.86 -30.44
N PRO A 138 1.74 -9.07 -30.08
CA PRO A 138 1.17 -9.35 -28.76
C PRO A 138 2.12 -9.05 -27.61
N ALA A 139 1.63 -8.39 -26.57
CA ALA A 139 2.45 -7.91 -25.47
C ALA A 139 2.95 -8.99 -24.50
N THR A 140 2.34 -10.17 -24.48
CA THR A 140 2.66 -11.29 -23.58
C THR A 140 2.57 -12.64 -24.32
N SER A 141 3.13 -13.70 -23.76
CA SER A 141 3.17 -15.05 -24.35
C SER A 141 3.06 -16.13 -23.28
N LEU A 142 2.39 -17.24 -23.60
CA LEU A 142 2.18 -18.35 -22.66
C LEU A 142 3.31 -19.39 -22.75
N GLY A 143 3.96 -19.65 -21.62
CA GLY A 143 4.96 -20.71 -21.47
C GLY A 143 5.96 -20.42 -20.35
N ASN A 144 6.57 -21.46 -19.79
CA ASN A 144 7.55 -21.36 -18.69
C ASN A 144 8.79 -20.52 -19.05
N GLU A 145 9.06 -20.30 -20.34
CA GLU A 145 10.13 -19.41 -20.78
C GLU A 145 9.78 -17.92 -20.62
N TYR A 146 8.50 -17.55 -20.65
CA TYR A 146 8.01 -16.17 -20.51
C TYR A 146 7.50 -15.86 -19.10
N ALA A 147 7.02 -16.83 -18.34
CA ALA A 147 6.32 -16.62 -17.06
C ALA A 147 7.12 -15.87 -15.96
N TRP A 148 8.45 -15.89 -16.02
CA TRP A 148 9.32 -15.28 -15.00
C TRP A 148 10.54 -14.58 -15.61
N ARG A 149 11.09 -13.60 -14.88
CA ARG A 149 12.35 -12.91 -15.23
C ARG A 149 13.49 -13.93 -15.33
N LYS A 150 14.19 -14.01 -16.46
CA LYS A 150 15.44 -14.79 -16.54
C LYS A 150 16.52 -14.20 -15.63
N ALA A 151 17.50 -15.03 -15.23
CA ALA A 151 18.61 -14.60 -14.38
C ALA A 151 19.49 -13.54 -15.07
N ASP A 152 19.53 -13.53 -16.40
CA ASP A 152 20.25 -12.59 -17.25
C ASP A 152 19.36 -11.47 -17.85
N GLY A 153 18.11 -11.34 -17.41
CA GLY A 153 17.15 -10.37 -17.96
C GLY A 153 16.68 -10.61 -19.41
N SER A 154 17.07 -11.73 -20.05
CA SER A 154 16.56 -12.08 -21.38
C SER A 154 15.06 -12.38 -21.38
N TYR A 155 14.45 -12.35 -22.57
CA TYR A 155 13.01 -12.59 -22.80
C TYR A 155 12.05 -11.61 -22.08
N ASN A 156 12.51 -10.45 -21.60
CA ASN A 156 11.62 -9.39 -21.09
C ASN A 156 10.77 -8.77 -22.22
N ASN A 157 11.41 -8.36 -23.32
CA ASN A 157 10.71 -8.11 -24.58
C ASN A 157 10.55 -9.46 -25.33
N PRO A 158 9.32 -9.91 -25.68
CA PRO A 158 9.10 -11.18 -26.41
C PRO A 158 9.62 -11.15 -27.87
N ASP A 159 9.49 -10.01 -28.54
CA ASP A 159 9.87 -9.81 -29.95
C ASP A 159 11.38 -9.71 -30.14
N LEU A 160 12.07 -9.18 -29.13
CA LEU A 160 13.51 -8.97 -29.08
C LEU A 160 14.10 -9.58 -27.78
N PRO A 161 14.19 -10.93 -27.65
CA PRO A 161 14.60 -11.59 -26.41
C PRO A 161 15.99 -11.22 -25.84
N GLN A 162 16.84 -10.56 -26.62
CA GLN A 162 18.16 -10.08 -26.19
C GLN A 162 18.15 -8.63 -25.67
N LEU A 163 17.02 -7.92 -25.77
CA LEU A 163 16.91 -6.51 -25.36
C LEU A 163 16.98 -6.37 -23.84
N GLY A 164 17.98 -5.64 -23.35
CA GLY A 164 18.23 -5.42 -21.92
C GLY A 164 18.82 -6.62 -21.18
N LYS A 165 19.28 -7.65 -21.91
CA LYS A 165 19.96 -8.83 -21.37
C LYS A 165 21.36 -8.46 -20.85
N ALA A 166 21.81 -9.12 -19.78
CA ALA A 166 23.18 -9.10 -19.28
C ALA A 166 24.22 -9.61 -20.31
N GLY A 167 25.43 -9.04 -20.28
CA GLY A 167 26.55 -9.41 -21.15
C GLY A 167 26.51 -8.81 -22.56
N VAL A 168 25.69 -7.78 -22.80
CA VAL A 168 25.59 -7.08 -24.09
C VAL A 168 26.25 -5.69 -24.06
N PRO A 169 26.62 -5.11 -25.21
CA PRO A 169 27.13 -3.73 -25.25
C PRO A 169 26.11 -2.70 -24.76
N TYR A 170 26.58 -1.66 -24.07
CA TYR A 170 25.74 -0.51 -23.73
C TYR A 170 25.11 0.14 -24.97
N SER A 171 23.89 0.66 -24.80
CA SER A 171 23.21 1.42 -25.85
C SER A 171 23.74 2.86 -25.95
N ARG A 172 23.20 3.63 -26.89
CA ARG A 172 23.49 5.06 -27.04
C ARG A 172 22.19 5.83 -27.25
N SER A 173 21.96 6.82 -26.40
CA SER A 173 20.79 7.71 -26.48
C SER A 173 21.04 8.91 -27.41
N VAL A 174 22.29 9.39 -27.52
CA VAL A 174 22.62 10.63 -28.23
C VAL A 174 23.79 10.44 -29.20
N ALA A 175 23.61 10.84 -30.45
CA ALA A 175 24.71 10.91 -31.42
C ALA A 175 25.70 12.00 -31.02
N GLN A 176 26.97 11.64 -30.78
CA GLN A 176 28.04 12.60 -30.51
C GLN A 176 28.29 13.46 -31.75
N THR A 177 27.95 14.75 -31.70
CA THR A 177 28.25 15.70 -32.80
C THR A 177 29.57 16.44 -32.57
N HIS A 178 30.06 16.46 -31.32
CA HIS A 178 31.30 17.10 -30.90
C HIS A 178 32.27 16.06 -30.28
N PRO A 179 33.25 15.52 -31.04
CA PRO A 179 34.14 14.46 -30.56
C PRO A 179 35.24 14.95 -29.60
N LEU A 180 35.48 14.20 -28.52
CA LEU A 180 36.36 14.53 -27.40
C LEU A 180 37.32 13.37 -27.04
N PRO A 181 38.60 13.59 -26.68
CA PRO A 181 39.65 12.58 -26.74
C PRO A 181 39.87 11.71 -25.48
N ALA A 182 39.38 10.46 -25.49
CA ALA A 182 39.63 9.26 -24.66
C ALA A 182 40.16 9.24 -23.16
N HIS A 183 40.39 10.31 -22.37
CA HIS A 183 41.37 10.20 -21.23
C HIS A 183 41.22 10.85 -19.78
N LEU A 184 40.08 11.25 -19.13
CA LEU A 184 40.03 11.57 -17.64
C LEU A 184 38.59 11.69 -16.95
N LEU A 185 38.18 10.96 -15.85
CA LEU A 185 37.06 11.01 -14.74
C LEU A 185 35.78 10.00 -14.56
N PRO A 186 35.70 8.99 -13.63
CA PRO A 186 34.75 7.81 -13.51
C PRO A 186 33.45 7.88 -12.64
N ASP A 187 33.16 7.00 -11.63
CA ASP A 187 31.80 6.40 -11.35
C ASP A 187 31.45 5.88 -9.88
N PRO A 188 30.18 5.92 -9.38
CA PRO A 188 29.62 5.24 -8.16
C PRO A 188 28.11 4.73 -8.17
N GLY A 189 27.75 3.73 -7.32
CA GLY A 189 26.59 3.87 -6.38
C GLY A 189 25.25 3.07 -6.52
N LEU A 190 25.24 1.77 -6.21
CA LEU A 190 24.11 0.88 -5.82
C LEU A 190 22.84 0.80 -6.71
N ILE A 191 22.01 1.86 -6.80
CA ILE A 191 20.91 1.86 -7.80
C ILE A 191 21.54 1.81 -9.19
N PHE A 192 22.65 2.51 -9.35
CA PHE A 192 23.60 2.30 -10.43
C PHE A 192 23.90 0.80 -10.63
N ASP A 193 24.35 0.09 -9.59
CA ASP A 193 24.80 -1.31 -9.68
C ASP A 193 23.67 -2.31 -10.04
N THR A 194 22.39 -1.96 -9.91
CA THR A 194 21.28 -2.79 -10.41
C THR A 194 21.24 -2.89 -11.94
N VAL A 195 21.53 -1.78 -12.63
CA VAL A 195 21.33 -1.64 -14.08
C VAL A 195 22.61 -1.29 -14.87
N PHE A 196 23.70 -1.01 -14.16
CA PHE A 196 25.03 -0.76 -14.72
C PHE A 196 26.10 -1.58 -13.98
N ARG A 197 26.73 -2.55 -14.67
CA ARG A 197 27.88 -3.32 -14.20
C ARG A 197 28.89 -3.40 -15.34
N THR A 198 29.73 -2.37 -15.49
CA THR A 198 30.67 -2.26 -16.61
C THR A 198 31.82 -3.28 -16.51
N ASN A 199 31.88 -4.22 -17.46
CA ASN A 199 32.90 -5.27 -17.49
C ASN A 199 34.33 -4.67 -17.48
N HIS A 200 35.21 -5.24 -16.66
CA HIS A 200 36.54 -4.68 -16.42
C HIS A 200 37.59 -5.04 -17.48
N GLN A 201 37.27 -5.92 -18.44
CA GLN A 201 38.12 -6.30 -19.57
C GLN A 201 37.67 -5.57 -20.86
N ASP A 202 36.42 -5.76 -21.27
CA ASP A 202 35.76 -4.96 -22.31
C ASP A 202 34.69 -4.05 -21.71
N VAL A 203 35.15 -2.87 -21.34
CA VAL A 203 34.39 -1.72 -20.82
C VAL A 203 33.25 -1.21 -21.71
N ASN A 204 32.98 -1.80 -22.87
CA ASN A 204 31.77 -1.53 -23.65
C ASN A 204 30.57 -2.38 -23.22
N ILE A 205 30.80 -3.47 -22.46
CA ILE A 205 29.79 -4.45 -22.04
C ILE A 205 29.16 -4.09 -20.68
N ASN A 206 27.84 -4.21 -20.60
CA ASN A 206 27.09 -4.24 -19.35
C ASN A 206 26.92 -5.70 -18.89
N GLU A 207 27.44 -6.07 -17.73
CA GLU A 207 27.31 -7.42 -17.15
C GLU A 207 25.98 -7.65 -16.44
N THR A 208 25.20 -6.61 -16.13
CA THR A 208 23.86 -6.73 -15.52
C THR A 208 22.75 -6.48 -16.53
N SER A 209 21.51 -6.82 -16.16
CA SER A 209 20.33 -6.54 -16.98
C SER A 209 20.05 -5.03 -17.01
N SER A 210 19.30 -4.56 -18.01
CA SER A 210 18.83 -3.15 -18.09
C SER A 210 17.48 -2.93 -17.39
N TYR A 211 17.17 -3.77 -16.39
CA TYR A 211 15.87 -3.80 -15.70
C TYR A 211 16.03 -3.65 -14.19
N VAL A 212 15.03 -3.08 -13.52
CA VAL A 212 15.05 -2.82 -12.07
C VAL A 212 14.64 -4.10 -11.32
N ASP A 213 15.45 -5.16 -11.46
CA ASP A 213 15.09 -6.56 -11.17
C ASP A 213 15.77 -7.19 -9.93
N LEU A 214 16.34 -6.35 -9.06
CA LEU A 214 17.14 -6.76 -7.90
C LEU A 214 18.33 -7.68 -8.25
N SER A 215 18.94 -7.55 -9.43
CA SER A 215 20.19 -8.24 -9.81
C SER A 215 21.32 -8.21 -8.74
N PRO A 216 21.49 -7.19 -7.86
CA PRO A 216 22.52 -7.26 -6.82
C PRO A 216 22.20 -8.29 -5.72
N LEU A 217 20.93 -8.63 -5.54
CA LEU A 217 20.48 -9.72 -4.66
C LEU A 217 20.52 -11.06 -5.40
N TYR A 218 19.96 -11.12 -6.60
CA TYR A 218 19.65 -12.36 -7.32
C TYR A 218 20.69 -12.83 -8.35
N GLY A 219 21.74 -12.04 -8.58
CA GLY A 219 22.71 -12.26 -9.64
C GLY A 219 22.23 -11.78 -11.02
N HIS A 220 23.18 -11.68 -11.94
CA HIS A 220 22.98 -11.27 -13.34
C HIS A 220 23.21 -12.44 -14.34
N ASP A 221 23.46 -13.64 -13.83
CA ASP A 221 23.51 -14.88 -14.60
C ASP A 221 23.01 -16.07 -13.76
N GLN A 222 22.71 -17.20 -14.42
CA GLN A 222 22.20 -18.39 -13.72
C GLN A 222 23.22 -18.95 -12.72
N ALA A 223 24.51 -18.91 -13.05
CA ALA A 223 25.58 -19.44 -12.21
C ALA A 223 25.76 -18.66 -10.91
N THR A 224 25.32 -17.41 -10.85
CA THR A 224 25.35 -16.57 -9.64
C THR A 224 24.01 -16.62 -8.91
N GLN A 225 22.89 -16.67 -9.64
CA GLN A 225 21.57 -16.96 -9.06
C GLN A 225 21.52 -18.31 -8.34
N ASP A 226 22.22 -19.31 -8.87
CA ASP A 226 22.31 -20.64 -8.27
C ASP A 226 23.15 -20.67 -6.97
N LYS A 227 24.09 -19.72 -6.77
CA LYS A 227 24.91 -19.64 -5.55
C LYS A 227 24.19 -18.98 -4.38
N VAL A 228 23.25 -18.07 -4.63
CA VAL A 228 22.53 -17.36 -3.57
C VAL A 228 21.33 -18.14 -3.03
N ARG A 229 20.88 -19.18 -3.74
CA ARG A 229 19.72 -20.02 -3.39
C ARG A 229 20.10 -21.21 -2.54
N ASP A 230 19.24 -21.56 -1.58
CA ASP A 230 19.46 -22.70 -0.69
C ASP A 230 19.01 -24.05 -1.29
N LYS A 231 18.14 -24.01 -2.30
CA LYS A 231 17.63 -25.13 -3.11
C LYS A 231 17.14 -26.31 -2.28
N LYS A 232 16.18 -26.07 -1.37
CA LYS A 232 15.59 -27.09 -0.49
C LYS A 232 14.09 -27.36 -0.71
N GLY A 233 13.52 -26.91 -1.83
CA GLY A 233 12.07 -27.03 -2.10
C GLY A 233 11.23 -25.91 -1.49
N PHE A 234 11.89 -24.96 -0.79
CA PHE A 234 11.28 -23.77 -0.19
C PHE A 234 11.47 -22.52 -1.05
N GLY A 235 12.30 -22.57 -2.11
CA GLY A 235 12.56 -21.43 -2.99
C GLY A 235 13.29 -20.26 -2.31
N MET A 236 14.11 -20.53 -1.27
CA MET A 236 14.74 -19.51 -0.44
C MET A 236 16.16 -19.14 -0.89
N LEU A 237 16.61 -17.97 -0.43
CA LEU A 237 18.01 -17.54 -0.44
C LEU A 237 18.72 -18.02 0.84
N HIS A 238 20.04 -18.19 0.75
CA HIS A 238 20.90 -18.27 1.93
C HIS A 238 20.74 -17.02 2.80
N LYS A 239 20.71 -17.19 4.13
CA LYS A 239 20.41 -16.09 5.07
C LYS A 239 21.37 -14.93 4.92
N ASP A 240 20.80 -13.73 4.79
CA ASP A 240 21.52 -12.46 4.68
C ASP A 240 22.64 -12.49 3.62
N ALA A 241 22.42 -13.24 2.54
CA ALA A 241 23.33 -13.35 1.41
C ALA A 241 22.78 -12.63 0.18
N PHE A 242 23.69 -12.24 -0.71
CA PHE A 242 23.43 -11.49 -1.94
C PHE A 242 24.54 -11.74 -2.98
N ALA A 243 24.33 -11.30 -4.22
CA ALA A 243 25.16 -11.65 -5.36
C ALA A 243 26.26 -10.62 -5.71
N GLU A 244 26.02 -9.33 -5.47
CA GLU A 244 26.92 -8.26 -5.91
C GLU A 244 28.11 -8.07 -4.98
N ASP A 245 29.25 -8.62 -5.40
CA ASP A 245 30.54 -8.57 -4.70
C ASP A 245 31.03 -7.13 -4.47
N ARG A 246 30.77 -6.21 -5.41
CA ARG A 246 31.30 -4.83 -5.36
C ARG A 246 30.74 -4.01 -4.22
N LEU A 247 29.58 -4.34 -3.66
CA LEU A 247 28.99 -3.59 -2.53
C LEU A 247 29.80 -3.71 -1.24
N LEU A 248 30.62 -4.76 -1.10
CA LEU A 248 31.54 -4.93 0.03
C LEU A 248 32.66 -3.87 0.06
N LEU A 249 32.83 -3.10 -1.02
CA LEU A 249 33.73 -1.95 -1.13
C LEU A 249 33.03 -0.60 -0.88
N LEU A 250 31.70 -0.59 -0.65
CA LEU A 250 30.88 0.60 -0.45
C LEU A 250 30.48 0.79 1.03
N PRO A 251 29.98 1.98 1.43
CA PRO A 251 29.50 2.21 2.79
C PRO A 251 28.47 1.15 3.25
N PRO A 252 28.55 0.64 4.50
CA PRO A 252 27.81 -0.53 4.97
C PRO A 252 26.28 -0.49 4.83
N ALA A 253 25.68 0.69 4.78
CA ALA A 253 24.24 0.87 4.60
C ALA A 253 23.71 0.26 3.29
N THR A 254 24.53 0.25 2.22
CA THR A 254 24.18 -0.38 0.94
C THR A 254 23.89 -1.87 1.10
N CYS A 255 24.79 -2.59 1.78
CA CYS A 255 24.64 -4.00 2.10
C CYS A 255 23.52 -4.25 3.13
N ALA A 256 23.32 -3.36 4.12
CA ALA A 256 22.27 -3.51 5.12
C ALA A 256 20.85 -3.46 4.52
N ILE A 257 20.61 -2.54 3.57
CA ILE A 257 19.34 -2.48 2.82
C ILE A 257 19.16 -3.75 1.97
N LEU A 258 20.22 -4.23 1.31
CA LEU A 258 20.14 -5.43 0.49
C LEU A 258 19.88 -6.71 1.30
N VAL A 259 20.44 -6.81 2.52
CA VAL A 259 20.11 -7.85 3.50
C VAL A 259 18.64 -7.80 3.89
N CYS A 260 18.04 -6.61 4.05
CA CYS A 260 16.60 -6.50 4.28
C CYS A 260 15.78 -7.07 3.10
N PHE A 261 16.14 -6.77 1.84
CA PHE A 261 15.49 -7.39 0.67
C PHE A 261 15.73 -8.91 0.58
N SER A 262 16.88 -9.41 1.03
CA SER A 262 17.17 -10.86 1.14
C SER A 262 16.23 -11.54 2.15
N ARG A 263 16.06 -10.93 3.34
CA ARG A 263 15.10 -11.38 4.37
C ARG A 263 13.65 -11.32 3.89
N ASN A 264 13.26 -10.27 3.18
CA ASN A 264 11.90 -10.13 2.64
C ASN A 264 11.60 -11.21 1.59
N HIS A 265 12.56 -11.58 0.74
CA HIS A 265 12.39 -12.72 -0.18
C HIS A 265 12.10 -14.03 0.57
N ASN A 266 12.87 -14.35 1.63
CA ASN A 266 12.64 -15.57 2.40
C ASN A 266 11.30 -15.54 3.17
N TYR A 267 10.88 -14.37 3.66
CA TYR A 267 9.54 -14.18 4.21
C TYR A 267 8.45 -14.44 3.15
N ILE A 268 8.60 -13.87 1.95
CA ILE A 268 7.66 -14.06 0.82
C ILE A 268 7.60 -15.53 0.40
N ALA A 269 8.74 -16.21 0.24
CA ALA A 269 8.81 -17.62 -0.11
C ALA A 269 8.10 -18.50 0.95
N THR A 270 8.30 -18.19 2.24
CA THR A 270 7.57 -18.83 3.35
C THR A 270 6.06 -18.62 3.21
N LYS A 271 5.62 -17.38 2.97
CA LYS A 271 4.19 -17.04 2.86
C LYS A 271 3.53 -17.67 1.64
N LEU A 272 4.23 -17.79 0.51
CA LEU A 272 3.73 -18.52 -0.66
C LEU A 272 3.44 -19.98 -0.32
N LEU A 273 4.36 -20.66 0.37
CA LEU A 273 4.18 -22.06 0.78
C LEU A 273 3.11 -22.23 1.87
N GLU A 274 3.03 -21.31 2.86
CA GLU A 274 2.00 -21.31 3.91
C GLU A 274 0.58 -21.10 3.34
N ILE A 275 0.43 -20.17 2.40
CA ILE A 275 -0.88 -19.79 1.83
C ILE A 275 -1.30 -20.75 0.73
N ASN A 276 -0.36 -21.17 -0.13
CA ASN A 276 -0.54 -22.15 -1.21
C ASN A 276 -1.85 -21.94 -1.99
N GLU A 277 -2.09 -20.72 -2.49
CA GLU A 277 -3.41 -20.28 -3.00
C GLU A 277 -3.98 -21.16 -4.14
N ARG A 278 -3.13 -21.91 -4.84
CA ARG A 278 -3.49 -22.81 -5.93
C ARG A 278 -3.49 -24.29 -5.53
N GLN A 279 -3.11 -24.62 -4.30
CA GLN A 279 -2.98 -25.98 -3.76
C GLN A 279 -2.10 -26.88 -4.67
N ARG A 280 -0.91 -26.38 -5.02
CA ARG A 280 0.05 -27.04 -5.93
C ARG A 280 1.38 -27.43 -5.29
N TRP A 281 1.71 -26.82 -4.17
CA TRP A 281 2.93 -27.11 -3.42
C TRP A 281 2.62 -28.02 -2.23
N VAL A 282 3.62 -28.76 -1.75
CA VAL A 282 3.55 -29.60 -0.54
C VAL A 282 4.73 -29.26 0.39
N ASP A 283 4.70 -29.76 1.63
CA ASP A 283 5.86 -29.62 2.51
C ASP A 283 7.09 -30.31 1.87
N PRO A 284 8.25 -29.64 1.74
CA PRO A 284 9.43 -30.25 1.12
C PRO A 284 9.93 -31.54 1.77
N SER A 285 9.56 -31.82 3.02
CA SER A 285 9.84 -33.12 3.67
C SER A 285 9.07 -34.30 3.05
N GLU A 286 7.98 -34.05 2.32
CA GLU A 286 7.24 -35.05 1.53
C GLU A 286 7.91 -35.34 0.16
N LEU A 287 8.80 -34.46 -0.30
CA LEU A 287 9.46 -34.55 -1.63
C LEU A 287 10.91 -35.07 -1.56
N VAL A 288 11.39 -35.53 -0.40
CA VAL A 288 12.79 -35.96 -0.20
C VAL A 288 13.19 -37.13 -1.11
N ASP A 289 12.25 -38.01 -1.48
CA ASP A 289 12.47 -39.13 -2.41
C ASP A 289 12.26 -38.76 -3.89
N ASP A 290 11.81 -37.53 -4.22
CA ASP A 290 11.68 -37.00 -5.59
C ASP A 290 12.40 -35.65 -5.73
N GLU A 291 13.73 -35.73 -5.88
CA GLU A 291 14.62 -34.59 -6.12
C GLU A 291 14.16 -33.73 -7.31
N LYS A 292 13.50 -34.31 -8.33
CA LYS A 292 13.00 -33.54 -9.47
C LYS A 292 11.81 -32.69 -9.08
N ALA A 293 10.82 -33.25 -8.41
CA ALA A 293 9.67 -32.51 -7.90
C ALA A 293 10.10 -31.44 -6.87
N LEU A 294 11.06 -31.77 -6.01
CA LEU A 294 11.67 -30.84 -5.06
C LEU A 294 12.29 -29.62 -5.76
N MET A 295 13.08 -29.83 -6.82
CA MET A 295 13.70 -28.74 -7.59
C MET A 295 12.67 -27.94 -8.42
N GLU A 296 11.64 -28.59 -8.99
CA GLU A 296 10.59 -27.90 -9.74
C GLU A 296 9.71 -27.03 -8.83
N GLN A 297 9.44 -27.47 -7.59
CA GLN A 297 8.80 -26.66 -6.56
C GLN A 297 9.70 -25.50 -6.09
N ASP A 298 10.99 -25.76 -5.84
CA ASP A 298 11.95 -24.72 -5.43
C ASP A 298 12.02 -23.58 -6.46
N GLU A 299 12.09 -23.93 -7.75
CA GLU A 299 12.12 -22.97 -8.85
C GLU A 299 10.86 -22.11 -8.92
N GLU A 300 9.67 -22.72 -8.83
CA GLU A 300 8.41 -21.98 -8.93
C GLU A 300 8.22 -21.03 -7.74
N ILE A 301 8.49 -21.49 -6.51
CA ILE A 301 8.39 -20.63 -5.31
C ILE A 301 9.45 -19.52 -5.38
N PHE A 302 10.70 -19.84 -5.74
CA PHE A 302 11.78 -18.86 -5.88
C PHE A 302 11.46 -17.76 -6.89
N GLN A 303 11.08 -18.10 -8.12
CA GLN A 303 10.83 -17.07 -9.15
C GLN A 303 9.56 -16.26 -8.84
N THR A 304 8.53 -16.86 -8.22
CA THR A 304 7.34 -16.14 -7.76
C THR A 304 7.68 -15.17 -6.63
N ALA A 305 8.46 -15.61 -5.63
CA ALA A 305 8.95 -14.75 -4.55
C ALA A 305 9.88 -13.63 -5.06
N ARG A 306 10.69 -13.90 -6.09
CA ARG A 306 11.51 -12.90 -6.78
C ARG A 306 10.66 -11.85 -7.48
N LEU A 307 9.60 -12.22 -8.21
CA LEU A 307 8.69 -11.24 -8.83
C LEU A 307 8.05 -10.30 -7.80
N ILE A 308 7.54 -10.85 -6.68
CA ILE A 308 6.92 -10.06 -5.60
C ILE A 308 7.95 -9.12 -4.94
N ASN A 309 9.17 -9.60 -4.68
CA ASN A 309 10.23 -8.78 -4.06
C ASN A 309 10.78 -7.71 -5.02
N CYS A 310 10.80 -7.97 -6.33
CA CYS A 310 11.03 -6.93 -7.35
C CYS A 310 9.89 -5.89 -7.33
N GLY A 311 8.64 -6.32 -7.14
CA GLY A 311 7.49 -5.44 -6.89
C GLY A 311 7.73 -4.50 -5.69
N TRP A 312 8.11 -5.06 -4.54
CA TRP A 312 8.51 -4.29 -3.35
C TRP A 312 9.60 -3.26 -3.64
N PHE A 313 10.64 -3.64 -4.39
CA PHE A 313 11.75 -2.73 -4.74
C PHE A 313 11.31 -1.62 -5.70
N GLY A 314 10.54 -1.94 -6.75
CA GLY A 314 9.95 -0.96 -7.66
C GLY A 314 9.03 0.03 -6.92
N SER A 315 8.16 -0.47 -6.04
CA SER A 315 7.32 0.34 -5.17
C SER A 315 8.16 1.27 -4.27
N ALA A 316 9.23 0.78 -3.64
CA ALA A 316 10.13 1.59 -2.80
C ALA A 316 10.88 2.69 -3.59
N VAL A 317 11.30 2.42 -4.83
CA VAL A 317 11.93 3.44 -5.69
C VAL A 317 11.00 4.63 -5.92
N PHE A 318 9.70 4.42 -6.12
CA PHE A 318 8.74 5.50 -6.33
C PHE A 318 8.13 6.05 -5.03
N ALA A 319 8.00 5.23 -3.99
CA ALA A 319 7.40 5.63 -2.72
C ALA A 319 8.33 6.43 -1.82
N ASP A 320 9.60 6.03 -1.76
CA ASP A 320 10.60 6.59 -0.86
C ASP A 320 11.63 7.42 -1.63
N TYR A 321 12.25 6.85 -2.67
CA TYR A 321 13.44 7.43 -3.29
C TYR A 321 13.13 8.61 -4.23
N VAL A 322 12.29 8.42 -5.25
CA VAL A 322 11.82 9.51 -6.13
C VAL A 322 11.05 10.56 -5.31
N HIS A 323 10.30 10.12 -4.29
CA HIS A 323 9.56 11.01 -3.40
C HIS A 323 10.48 11.91 -2.55
N CYS A 324 11.61 11.37 -2.06
CA CYS A 324 12.70 12.13 -1.46
C CYS A 324 13.36 13.09 -2.46
N ILE A 325 13.62 12.65 -3.70
CA ILE A 325 14.21 13.51 -4.76
C ILE A 325 13.33 14.74 -5.06
N LEU A 326 12.02 14.57 -5.14
CA LEU A 326 11.05 15.66 -5.30
C LEU A 326 10.83 16.47 -4.01
N GLY A 327 11.21 15.93 -2.85
CA GLY A 327 11.15 16.61 -1.55
C GLY A 327 9.74 16.83 -0.98
N LEU A 328 8.71 16.27 -1.62
CA LEU A 328 7.29 16.42 -1.24
C LEU A 328 6.97 15.73 0.09
N VAL A 329 7.76 14.72 0.46
CA VAL A 329 7.71 14.03 1.76
C VAL A 329 7.88 15.00 2.95
N ARG A 330 8.66 16.09 2.78
CA ARG A 330 8.84 17.16 3.79
C ARG A 330 7.63 18.10 3.89
N GLN A 331 6.72 18.05 2.92
CA GLN A 331 5.51 18.87 2.83
C GLN A 331 4.27 18.10 3.34
N GLY A 332 4.41 16.81 3.64
CA GLY A 332 3.31 15.94 4.04
C GLY A 332 2.41 15.47 2.89
N SER A 333 2.90 15.52 1.65
CA SER A 333 2.21 14.92 0.51
C SER A 333 2.42 13.41 0.49
N SER A 334 1.39 12.65 0.10
CA SER A 334 1.51 11.25 -0.30
C SER A 334 1.59 11.08 -1.81
N TRP A 335 1.44 12.12 -2.63
CA TRP A 335 1.46 11.97 -4.09
C TRP A 335 2.83 11.52 -4.62
N THR A 336 2.84 10.58 -5.58
CA THR A 336 4.03 10.20 -6.35
C THR A 336 3.70 9.97 -7.83
N LEU A 337 4.73 9.72 -8.64
CA LEU A 337 4.61 9.31 -10.04
C LEU A 337 4.24 7.82 -10.12
N ASP A 338 3.17 7.48 -10.84
CA ASP A 338 2.82 6.11 -11.22
C ASP A 338 3.11 5.87 -12.72
N PRO A 339 4.26 5.27 -13.06
CA PRO A 339 4.58 4.85 -14.43
C PRO A 339 3.96 3.50 -14.84
N PHE A 340 3.42 2.75 -13.88
CA PHE A 340 2.94 1.37 -14.03
C PHE A 340 1.55 1.33 -14.69
N SER A 341 0.70 2.30 -14.37
CA SER A 341 -0.65 2.50 -14.89
C SER A 341 -0.81 2.29 -16.41
N GLU A 342 -1.96 1.75 -16.83
CA GLU A 342 -2.40 1.88 -18.23
C GLU A 342 -2.82 3.33 -18.49
N LEU A 343 -2.40 3.90 -19.61
CA LEU A 343 -2.72 5.26 -20.02
C LEU A 343 -3.41 5.20 -21.38
N ARG A 344 -4.66 5.63 -21.45
CA ARG A 344 -5.46 5.66 -22.68
C ARG A 344 -5.46 7.08 -23.26
N LEU A 345 -5.13 7.21 -24.54
CA LEU A 345 -5.08 8.48 -25.26
C LEU A 345 -6.48 8.93 -25.73
N GLU A 346 -6.59 10.17 -26.22
CA GLU A 346 -7.87 10.74 -26.70
C GLU A 346 -8.44 10.03 -27.94
N ASP A 347 -7.62 9.25 -28.66
CA ASP A 347 -8.04 8.37 -29.77
C ASP A 347 -8.36 6.93 -29.31
N HIS A 348 -8.48 6.74 -27.99
CA HIS A 348 -8.63 5.47 -27.27
C HIS A 348 -7.47 4.48 -27.41
N SER A 349 -6.38 4.78 -28.11
CA SER A 349 -5.20 3.90 -28.14
C SER A 349 -4.50 3.87 -26.77
N VAL A 350 -3.85 2.74 -26.45
CA VAL A 350 -3.07 2.59 -25.21
C VAL A 350 -1.65 3.11 -25.42
N PHE A 351 -1.24 4.10 -24.63
CA PHE A 351 0.13 4.62 -24.66
C PHE A 351 1.13 3.57 -24.19
N GLU A 352 2.18 3.38 -24.99
CA GLU A 352 3.02 2.18 -24.94
C GLU A 352 3.67 1.89 -23.58
N ARG A 353 3.80 0.59 -23.28
CA ARG A 353 4.47 0.04 -22.10
C ARG A 353 4.93 -1.40 -22.38
N GLY A 354 5.89 -1.92 -21.60
CA GLY A 354 6.40 -3.28 -21.72
C GLY A 354 7.24 -3.56 -22.98
N LYS A 355 7.86 -2.54 -23.58
CA LYS A 355 8.66 -2.66 -24.82
C LYS A 355 10.15 -2.99 -24.61
N GLY A 356 10.55 -3.28 -23.37
CA GLY A 356 11.95 -3.50 -22.97
C GLY A 356 12.73 -2.20 -22.78
N ASN A 357 13.95 -2.32 -22.26
CA ASN A 357 14.89 -1.20 -22.11
C ASN A 357 16.32 -1.65 -22.43
N ALA A 358 17.22 -0.70 -22.71
CA ALA A 358 18.65 -0.94 -22.85
C ALA A 358 19.45 0.27 -22.35
N CYS A 359 20.10 0.13 -21.20
CA CYS A 359 20.84 1.21 -20.55
C CYS A 359 21.96 1.77 -21.46
N SER A 360 22.09 3.10 -21.52
CA SER A 360 23.03 3.78 -22.42
C SER A 360 24.27 4.30 -21.72
N VAL A 361 25.32 4.57 -22.48
CA VAL A 361 26.53 5.25 -21.97
C VAL A 361 26.24 6.66 -21.45
N GLU A 362 25.24 7.36 -22.00
CA GLU A 362 24.81 8.67 -21.50
C GLU A 362 24.09 8.57 -20.14
N PHE A 363 23.28 7.53 -19.91
CA PHE A 363 22.66 7.31 -18.59
C PHE A 363 23.62 6.69 -17.57
N ASN A 364 24.57 5.85 -18.00
CA ASN A 364 25.69 5.41 -17.15
C ASN A 364 26.51 6.60 -16.65
N CYS A 365 26.70 7.62 -17.49
CA CYS A 365 27.31 8.89 -17.12
C CYS A 365 26.45 9.71 -16.15
N LEU A 366 25.12 9.60 -16.24
CA LEU A 366 24.19 10.45 -15.49
C LEU A 366 24.18 10.15 -14.00
N TYR A 367 24.21 8.88 -13.61
CA TYR A 367 24.03 8.43 -12.22
C TYR A 367 25.24 8.67 -11.31
N ARG A 368 26.24 9.43 -11.77
CA ARG A 368 27.59 9.40 -11.21
C ARG A 368 27.86 10.34 -10.03
N TRP A 369 27.07 10.28 -8.97
CA TRP A 369 26.94 11.39 -8.01
C TRP A 369 27.95 11.35 -6.84
N HIS A 370 29.27 11.29 -7.07
CA HIS A 370 30.25 11.28 -5.95
C HIS A 370 30.14 12.51 -5.03
N ALA A 371 29.76 13.66 -5.58
CA ALA A 371 29.51 14.89 -4.82
C ALA A 371 28.38 14.77 -3.77
N THR A 372 27.56 13.70 -3.80
CA THR A 372 26.55 13.42 -2.76
C THR A 372 27.03 12.48 -1.67
N THR A 373 28.29 12.05 -1.68
CA THR A 373 28.91 11.32 -0.56
C THR A 373 28.78 12.15 0.72
N SER A 374 28.31 11.54 1.82
CA SER A 374 28.19 12.25 3.10
C SER A 374 29.56 12.46 3.75
N VAL A 375 29.68 13.43 4.68
CA VAL A 375 30.92 13.66 5.44
C VAL A 375 31.31 12.42 6.28
N HIS A 376 30.33 11.63 6.71
CA HIS A 376 30.56 10.36 7.41
C HIS A 376 31.15 9.30 6.46
N ASP A 377 30.61 9.19 5.24
CA ASP A 377 31.09 8.21 4.26
C ASP A 377 32.43 8.60 3.65
N GLU A 378 32.71 9.90 3.49
CA GLU A 378 34.05 10.41 3.14
C GLU A 378 35.08 9.95 4.18
N ALA A 379 34.82 10.16 5.48
CA ALA A 379 35.69 9.70 6.56
C ALA A 379 35.81 8.16 6.64
N TRP A 380 34.78 7.41 6.22
CA TRP A 380 34.85 5.96 6.08
C TRP A 380 35.78 5.54 4.92
N VAL A 381 35.65 6.15 3.74
CA VAL A 381 36.51 5.88 2.58
C VAL A 381 37.95 6.27 2.86
N GLU A 382 38.21 7.42 3.48
CA GLU A 382 39.56 7.81 3.94
C GLU A 382 40.19 6.76 4.85
N LYS A 383 39.41 6.23 5.82
CA LYS A 383 39.88 5.22 6.76
C LYS A 383 40.16 3.87 6.10
N VAL A 384 39.39 3.46 5.10
CA VAL A 384 39.65 2.26 4.28
C VAL A 384 40.90 2.46 3.44
N MET A 385 41.04 3.60 2.76
CA MET A 385 42.19 3.91 1.91
C MET A 385 43.49 4.01 2.72
N ALA A 386 43.47 4.62 3.91
CA ALA A 386 44.61 4.68 4.82
C ALA A 386 45.00 3.31 5.41
N LYS A 387 44.06 2.35 5.50
CA LYS A 387 44.35 0.97 5.92
C LYS A 387 45.04 0.17 4.83
N GLU A 388 44.61 0.32 3.57
CA GLU A 388 45.15 -0.44 2.44
C GLU A 388 46.41 0.19 1.81
N PHE A 389 46.58 1.51 1.95
CA PHE A 389 47.70 2.27 1.41
C PHE A 389 48.40 3.14 2.49
N PRO A 390 48.91 2.55 3.60
CA PRO A 390 49.46 3.32 4.72
C PRO A 390 50.67 4.20 4.37
N ASP A 391 51.43 3.82 3.33
CA ASP A 391 52.63 4.52 2.87
C ASP A 391 52.38 5.49 1.69
N LYS A 392 51.12 5.74 1.30
CA LYS A 392 50.75 6.65 0.19
C LYS A 392 49.65 7.62 0.60
N LYS A 393 49.71 8.85 0.11
CA LYS A 393 48.57 9.79 0.13
C LYS A 393 47.56 9.42 -0.96
N ALA A 394 46.31 9.85 -0.80
CA ALA A 394 45.27 9.67 -1.83
C ALA A 394 45.68 10.20 -3.22
N GLU A 395 46.47 11.26 -3.27
CA GLU A 395 47.03 11.88 -4.49
C GLU A 395 48.09 11.02 -5.21
N GLU A 396 48.66 10.03 -4.52
CA GLU A 396 49.78 9.18 -4.96
C GLU A 396 49.33 7.74 -5.33
N ILE A 397 48.03 7.46 -5.20
CA ILE A 397 47.41 6.16 -5.54
C ILE A 397 46.99 6.18 -7.02
N THR A 398 47.51 5.24 -7.81
CA THR A 398 47.20 5.12 -9.23
C THR A 398 46.02 4.18 -9.52
N SER A 399 45.46 4.27 -10.72
CA SER A 399 44.42 3.34 -11.22
C SER A 399 44.85 1.87 -11.16
N ASN A 400 46.16 1.59 -11.19
CA ASN A 400 46.69 0.23 -11.07
C ASN A 400 46.85 -0.20 -9.60
N ASP A 401 47.25 0.70 -8.70
CA ASP A 401 47.24 0.44 -7.25
C ASP A 401 45.83 0.07 -6.77
N PHE A 402 44.83 0.85 -7.18
CA PHE A 402 43.43 0.60 -6.83
C PHE A 402 42.92 -0.74 -7.40
N LYS A 403 43.21 -1.06 -8.66
CA LYS A 403 42.86 -2.36 -9.26
C LYS A 403 43.51 -3.53 -8.53
N MET A 404 44.78 -3.42 -8.14
CA MET A 404 45.46 -4.46 -7.36
C MET A 404 44.84 -4.60 -5.96
N CYS A 405 44.47 -3.49 -5.31
CA CYS A 405 43.78 -3.50 -4.02
C CYS A 405 42.40 -4.18 -4.11
N ALA A 406 41.58 -3.84 -5.10
CA ALA A 406 40.29 -4.50 -5.31
C ALA A 406 40.44 -6.02 -5.54
N VAL A 407 41.41 -6.43 -6.38
CA VAL A 407 41.72 -7.85 -6.62
C VAL A 407 42.28 -8.56 -5.38
N LYS A 408 42.98 -7.85 -4.48
CA LYS A 408 43.39 -8.37 -3.17
C LYS A 408 42.16 -8.57 -2.27
N MET A 409 41.35 -7.53 -2.08
CA MET A 409 40.19 -7.56 -1.19
C MET A 409 39.18 -8.65 -1.59
N MET A 410 38.88 -8.81 -2.88
CA MET A 410 37.98 -9.89 -3.33
C MET A 410 38.55 -11.31 -3.13
N LYS A 411 39.89 -11.46 -3.06
CA LYS A 411 40.52 -12.74 -2.69
C LYS A 411 40.50 -13.01 -1.19
N GLU A 412 40.54 -11.97 -0.37
CA GLU A 412 40.43 -12.07 1.09
C GLU A 412 38.97 -12.34 1.53
N VAL A 413 37.99 -11.77 0.80
CA VAL A 413 36.55 -12.05 0.93
C VAL A 413 36.19 -13.48 0.49
N GLY A 414 36.79 -13.96 -0.60
CA GLY A 414 36.62 -15.33 -1.09
C GLY A 414 35.34 -15.57 -1.90
N PRO A 415 35.21 -16.73 -2.57
CA PRO A 415 34.13 -17.01 -3.51
C PRO A 415 32.81 -17.46 -2.87
N ASP A 416 32.78 -17.69 -1.55
CA ASP A 416 31.62 -18.19 -0.83
C ASP A 416 30.85 -17.03 -0.15
N LEU A 417 29.75 -16.66 -0.79
CA LEU A 417 28.87 -15.56 -0.36
C LEU A 417 28.16 -15.79 0.97
N THR A 418 28.12 -17.03 1.48
CA THR A 418 27.56 -17.33 2.82
C THR A 418 28.49 -16.89 3.95
N HIS A 419 29.78 -16.67 3.64
CA HIS A 419 30.80 -16.21 4.59
C HIS A 419 31.14 -14.71 4.46
N TRP A 420 30.59 -14.00 3.46
CA TRP A 420 30.86 -12.56 3.27
C TRP A 420 30.37 -11.72 4.45
N THR A 421 31.19 -10.74 4.88
CA THR A 421 30.90 -9.83 6.00
C THR A 421 31.14 -8.36 5.60
N PHE A 422 30.41 -7.43 6.22
CA PHE A 422 30.53 -5.99 5.98
C PHE A 422 30.31 -5.21 7.29
N GLY A 423 30.69 -3.92 7.31
CA GLY A 423 30.49 -3.05 8.48
C GLY A 423 31.26 -3.45 9.75
N ASN A 424 32.22 -4.38 9.66
CA ASN A 424 32.85 -5.08 10.79
C ASN A 424 31.90 -6.02 11.57
N MET A 425 30.68 -6.27 11.07
CA MET A 425 29.78 -7.27 11.65
C MET A 425 30.32 -8.69 11.42
N GLN A 426 29.86 -9.63 12.24
CA GLN A 426 30.15 -11.07 12.11
C GLN A 426 28.82 -11.83 11.99
N ARG A 427 28.84 -12.98 11.32
CA ARG A 427 27.65 -13.80 11.11
C ARG A 427 27.30 -14.67 12.33
N GLN A 428 26.02 -15.03 12.36
CA GLN A 428 25.31 -16.00 13.18
C GLN A 428 26.00 -17.38 13.15
N GLU A 429 25.80 -18.24 14.14
CA GLU A 429 25.95 -19.69 13.93
C GLU A 429 24.93 -20.22 12.89
N ASP A 430 23.81 -19.51 12.72
CA ASP A 430 22.77 -19.79 11.73
C ASP A 430 23.00 -19.12 10.36
N GLY A 431 24.09 -18.34 10.21
CA GLY A 431 24.44 -17.58 9.01
C GLY A 431 23.89 -16.14 8.91
N SER A 432 22.96 -15.71 9.77
CA SER A 432 22.39 -14.34 9.74
C SER A 432 23.36 -13.25 10.25
N PHE A 433 23.02 -11.97 10.12
CA PHE A 433 23.57 -10.90 10.97
C PHE A 433 22.60 -10.56 12.11
N LYS A 434 23.09 -9.84 13.12
CA LYS A 434 22.26 -9.36 14.23
C LYS A 434 21.43 -8.14 13.84
N ASP A 435 20.15 -8.18 14.20
CA ASP A 435 19.17 -7.17 13.85
C ASP A 435 19.54 -5.79 14.44
N GLU A 436 20.08 -5.75 15.66
CA GLU A 436 20.57 -4.52 16.29
C GLU A 436 21.67 -3.86 15.44
N GLN A 437 22.61 -4.66 14.93
CA GLN A 437 23.77 -4.14 14.19
C GLN A 437 23.40 -3.68 12.78
N LEU A 438 22.42 -4.34 12.14
CA LEU A 438 21.84 -3.89 10.89
C LEU A 438 21.05 -2.59 11.08
N ALA A 439 20.25 -2.50 12.14
CA ALA A 439 19.50 -1.28 12.46
C ALA A 439 20.43 -0.11 12.82
N ASP A 440 21.47 -0.34 13.64
CA ASP A 440 22.50 0.67 13.96
C ASP A 440 23.11 1.26 12.68
N ILE A 441 23.47 0.44 11.70
CA ILE A 441 24.02 0.91 10.41
C ILE A 441 23.02 1.82 9.67
N LEU A 442 21.73 1.44 9.64
CA LEU A 442 20.68 2.22 8.97
C LEU A 442 20.40 3.53 9.72
N HIS A 443 20.28 3.51 11.05
CA HIS A 443 20.11 4.70 11.88
C HIS A 443 21.25 5.72 11.67
N ASN A 444 22.51 5.27 11.77
CA ASN A 444 23.67 6.16 11.58
C ASN A 444 23.75 6.75 10.17
N ALA A 445 23.34 5.99 9.14
CA ALA A 445 23.25 6.50 7.77
C ALA A 445 22.14 7.56 7.60
N THR A 446 20.99 7.38 8.26
CA THR A 446 19.87 8.34 8.23
C THR A 446 20.17 9.64 9.00
N GLU A 447 21.05 9.64 10.00
CA GLU A 447 21.43 10.85 10.76
C GLU A 447 22.22 11.87 9.92
N THR A 448 23.03 11.42 8.96
CA THR A 448 23.94 12.30 8.22
C THR A 448 23.35 12.70 6.87
N PRO A 449 23.22 14.01 6.55
CA PRO A 449 22.76 14.43 5.23
C PRO A 449 23.79 14.08 4.15
N ALA A 450 23.29 13.69 2.98
CA ALA A 450 24.10 13.53 1.77
C ALA A 450 24.83 14.83 1.38
N GLY A 451 25.94 14.70 0.66
CA GLY A 451 26.65 15.84 0.08
C GLY A 451 25.77 16.61 -0.92
N ALA A 452 26.04 17.90 -1.08
CA ALA A 452 25.34 18.74 -2.04
C ALA A 452 26.01 18.69 -3.43
N PHE A 453 25.22 18.53 -4.48
CA PHE A 453 25.70 18.73 -5.87
C PHE A 453 26.31 20.11 -6.02
N ARG A 454 27.57 20.16 -6.46
CA ARG A 454 28.31 21.40 -6.78
C ARG A 454 29.62 21.08 -7.49
N ALA A 455 30.09 22.01 -8.30
CA ALA A 455 31.46 22.03 -8.77
C ALA A 455 32.44 22.02 -7.58
N ARG A 456 33.54 21.26 -7.69
CA ARG A 456 34.49 20.99 -6.58
C ARG A 456 33.83 20.32 -5.35
N GLY A 457 32.71 19.61 -5.53
CA GLY A 457 31.96 18.94 -4.46
C GLY A 457 32.43 17.53 -4.10
N THR A 458 33.06 16.81 -5.03
CA THR A 458 33.53 15.43 -4.85
C THR A 458 34.63 15.33 -3.78
N PRO A 459 34.56 14.37 -2.83
CA PRO A 459 35.61 14.07 -1.85
C PRO A 459 37.02 13.95 -2.45
N ALA A 460 38.03 14.49 -1.77
CA ALA A 460 39.41 14.48 -2.26
C ALA A 460 39.97 13.04 -2.37
N VAL A 461 39.58 12.15 -1.47
CA VAL A 461 39.91 10.72 -1.52
C VAL A 461 39.32 10.02 -2.75
N MET A 462 38.17 10.51 -3.25
CA MET A 462 37.55 10.02 -4.47
C MET A 462 38.16 10.62 -5.74
N ARG A 463 39.28 11.37 -5.69
CA ARG A 463 39.94 11.92 -6.88
C ARG A 463 40.34 10.86 -7.92
N LEU A 464 40.62 9.62 -7.52
CA LEU A 464 40.86 8.54 -8.48
C LEU A 464 39.54 8.06 -9.14
N HIS A 465 38.44 8.14 -8.38
CA HIS A 465 37.07 8.11 -8.90
C HIS A 465 36.65 9.42 -9.60
N GLU A 466 37.59 10.38 -9.72
CA GLU A 466 37.61 11.49 -10.68
C GLU A 466 38.86 11.38 -11.61
N THR A 467 39.34 10.15 -11.94
CA THR A 467 40.46 9.92 -12.90
C THR A 467 40.16 8.90 -14.02
N MET A 468 39.71 7.68 -13.73
CA MET A 468 39.55 6.55 -14.70
C MET A 468 38.41 6.53 -15.77
N GLY A 469 37.38 7.40 -15.79
CA GLY A 469 36.10 7.02 -16.46
C GLY A 469 35.33 8.06 -17.26
N ILE A 470 35.94 9.21 -17.51
CA ILE A 470 35.77 10.00 -18.71
C ILE A 470 37.02 9.75 -19.57
N GLU A 471 38.04 9.04 -19.04
CA GLU A 471 38.73 8.08 -19.91
C GLU A 471 37.66 7.21 -20.57
N GLN A 472 36.79 6.60 -19.76
CA GLN A 472 35.67 5.80 -20.25
C GLN A 472 34.62 6.58 -21.08
N ASN A 473 34.07 7.71 -20.62
CA ASN A 473 33.13 8.52 -21.44
C ASN A 473 33.75 9.03 -22.76
N ARG A 474 34.97 9.59 -22.74
CA ARG A 474 35.62 10.03 -23.98
C ARG A 474 36.01 8.82 -24.87
N LYS A 475 36.36 7.66 -24.29
CA LYS A 475 36.67 6.41 -25.02
C LYS A 475 35.41 5.81 -25.66
N TRP A 476 34.27 5.87 -24.96
CA TRP A 476 32.95 5.57 -25.51
C TRP A 476 32.49 6.63 -26.54
N GLY A 477 33.12 7.81 -26.60
CA GLY A 477 32.63 8.91 -27.44
C GLY A 477 31.25 9.39 -27.00
N VAL A 478 31.07 9.70 -25.72
CA VAL A 478 29.85 10.32 -25.18
C VAL A 478 29.71 11.77 -25.69
N CYS A 479 28.47 12.24 -25.83
CA CYS A 479 28.17 13.55 -26.41
C CYS A 479 28.59 14.74 -25.52
N SER A 480 28.44 15.97 -26.02
CA SER A 480 28.59 17.17 -25.20
C SER A 480 27.38 17.42 -24.28
N MET A 481 27.55 18.29 -23.30
CA MET A 481 26.49 18.75 -22.40
C MET A 481 25.33 19.40 -23.18
N ASN A 482 25.63 20.21 -24.21
CA ASN A 482 24.60 20.82 -25.05
C ASN A 482 23.92 19.82 -25.99
N ASP A 483 24.65 18.82 -26.51
CA ASP A 483 24.07 17.73 -27.30
C ASP A 483 23.04 16.94 -26.47
N PHE A 484 23.37 16.58 -25.22
CA PHE A 484 22.46 15.87 -24.30
C PHE A 484 21.26 16.73 -23.89
N ARG A 485 21.46 18.03 -23.64
CA ARG A 485 20.36 18.96 -23.33
C ARG A 485 19.37 19.07 -24.50
N ARG A 486 19.85 19.17 -25.74
CA ARG A 486 18.95 19.17 -26.92
C ARG A 486 18.13 17.87 -27.02
N PHE A 487 18.75 16.72 -26.77
CA PHE A 487 18.05 15.42 -26.73
C PHE A 487 16.92 15.39 -25.69
N LEU A 488 17.15 15.95 -24.48
CA LEU A 488 16.14 16.03 -23.42
C LEU A 488 15.07 17.14 -23.63
N GLY A 489 15.12 17.87 -24.75
CA GLY A 489 14.27 19.04 -25.01
C GLY A 489 14.61 20.28 -24.16
N LEU A 490 15.77 20.31 -23.52
CA LEU A 490 16.24 21.43 -22.71
C LEU A 490 16.94 22.49 -23.58
N LYS A 491 16.83 23.76 -23.17
CA LYS A 491 17.59 24.86 -23.79
C LYS A 491 19.10 24.61 -23.66
N PRO A 492 19.88 24.56 -24.76
CA PRO A 492 21.34 24.51 -24.67
C PRO A 492 21.90 25.79 -24.04
N TYR A 493 23.03 25.68 -23.34
CA TYR A 493 23.71 26.80 -22.70
C TYR A 493 24.45 27.65 -23.74
N ALA A 494 24.23 28.96 -23.73
CA ALA A 494 24.89 29.89 -24.65
C ALA A 494 26.26 30.36 -24.14
N THR A 495 26.53 30.25 -22.84
CA THR A 495 27.84 30.59 -22.25
C THR A 495 28.14 29.71 -21.03
N PHE A 496 29.41 29.61 -20.64
CA PHE A 496 29.82 28.95 -19.39
C PHE A 496 29.23 29.58 -18.13
N LEU A 497 28.94 30.89 -18.13
CA LEU A 497 28.27 31.60 -17.02
C LEU A 497 26.76 31.33 -16.95
N GLU A 498 26.17 30.74 -18.00
CA GLU A 498 24.79 30.25 -17.97
C GLU A 498 24.72 28.81 -17.44
N TRP A 499 25.81 28.04 -17.61
CA TRP A 499 25.96 26.68 -17.11
C TRP A 499 26.33 26.61 -15.62
N ASN A 500 27.21 27.50 -15.16
CA ASN A 500 27.53 27.69 -13.76
C ASN A 500 27.73 29.19 -13.46
N SER A 501 27.02 29.71 -12.47
CA SER A 501 27.04 31.14 -12.12
C SER A 501 28.33 31.61 -11.44
N ASP A 502 29.15 30.70 -10.90
CA ASP A 502 30.44 31.02 -10.29
C ASP A 502 31.47 31.41 -11.37
N PRO A 503 31.99 32.65 -11.37
CA PRO A 503 32.99 33.09 -12.34
C PRO A 503 34.30 32.30 -12.31
N GLU A 504 34.72 31.71 -11.19
CA GLU A 504 35.91 30.85 -11.16
C GLU A 504 35.68 29.57 -11.96
N ILE A 505 34.56 28.88 -11.70
CA ILE A 505 34.21 27.61 -12.35
C ILE A 505 33.96 27.83 -13.84
N ALA A 506 33.17 28.85 -14.19
CA ALA A 506 32.88 29.21 -15.57
C ALA A 506 34.14 29.60 -16.36
N ASN A 507 35.07 30.37 -15.76
CA ASN A 507 36.32 30.72 -16.45
C ASN A 507 37.31 29.55 -16.51
N ALA A 508 37.34 28.64 -15.53
CA ALA A 508 38.15 27.43 -15.60
C ALA A 508 37.68 26.52 -16.76
N ALA A 509 36.38 26.22 -16.84
CA ALA A 509 35.81 25.45 -17.94
C ALA A 509 36.02 26.14 -19.30
N LYS A 510 35.81 27.46 -19.37
CA LYS A 510 36.08 28.26 -20.59
C LYS A 510 37.54 28.20 -21.03
N THR A 511 38.49 28.14 -20.10
CA THR A 511 39.93 28.03 -20.39
C THR A 511 40.29 26.64 -20.94
N LEU A 512 39.60 25.58 -20.48
CA LEU A 512 39.83 24.21 -20.93
C LEU A 512 39.17 23.89 -22.28
N TYR A 513 37.90 24.28 -22.47
CA TYR A 513 37.09 23.88 -23.63
C TYR A 513 37.02 24.96 -24.72
N GLY A 514 37.21 26.23 -24.38
CA GLY A 514 37.12 27.40 -25.27
C GLY A 514 35.69 27.77 -25.67
N ASP A 515 34.90 26.78 -26.06
CA ASP A 515 33.52 26.89 -26.54
C ASP A 515 32.59 26.01 -25.68
N ILE A 516 31.39 26.52 -25.35
CA ILE A 516 30.40 25.83 -24.51
C ILE A 516 29.87 24.55 -25.18
N GLU A 517 29.85 24.49 -26.51
CA GLU A 517 29.46 23.30 -27.27
C GLU A 517 30.43 22.12 -27.11
N ARG A 518 31.64 22.37 -26.60
CA ARG A 518 32.69 21.37 -26.35
C ARG A 518 32.76 20.92 -24.89
N LEU A 519 31.90 21.43 -24.02
CA LEU A 519 31.80 20.97 -22.63
C LEU A 519 31.31 19.51 -22.62
N GLU A 520 32.15 18.60 -22.14
CA GLU A 520 31.89 17.16 -22.12
C GLU A 520 30.73 16.84 -21.16
N LEU A 521 29.86 15.87 -21.50
CA LEU A 521 28.64 15.60 -20.72
C LEU A 521 28.90 15.50 -19.21
N TYR A 522 29.72 14.56 -18.76
CA TYR A 522 29.97 14.36 -17.32
C TYR A 522 30.49 15.61 -16.62
N VAL A 523 31.49 16.32 -17.18
CA VAL A 523 32.02 17.55 -16.54
C VAL A 523 30.92 18.60 -16.48
N GLY A 524 30.11 18.69 -17.55
CA GLY A 524 28.89 19.48 -17.58
C GLY A 524 27.89 19.10 -16.49
N LEU A 525 27.72 17.82 -16.16
CA LEU A 525 26.81 17.35 -15.11
C LEU A 525 27.35 17.60 -13.69
N GLN A 526 28.59 17.21 -13.38
CA GLN A 526 29.16 17.36 -12.02
C GLN A 526 29.30 18.82 -11.57
N ALA A 527 29.57 19.71 -12.52
CA ALA A 527 29.78 21.13 -12.27
C ALA A 527 28.66 22.02 -12.83
N GLU A 528 27.50 21.46 -13.20
CA GLU A 528 26.28 22.25 -13.45
C GLU A 528 25.90 23.05 -12.20
N GLU A 529 25.32 24.23 -12.38
CA GLU A 529 24.66 24.92 -11.26
C GLU A 529 23.54 24.03 -10.69
N ALA A 530 23.68 23.65 -9.42
CA ALA A 530 22.66 22.92 -8.69
C ALA A 530 21.42 23.79 -8.44
N LYS A 531 20.25 23.16 -8.37
CA LYS A 531 19.02 23.89 -8.06
C LYS A 531 19.02 24.43 -6.62
N PRO A 532 18.43 25.59 -6.36
CA PRO A 532 18.11 26.00 -4.99
C PRO A 532 17.06 25.06 -4.38
N VAL A 533 17.09 24.89 -3.06
CA VAL A 533 16.05 24.15 -2.33
C VAL A 533 14.75 24.95 -2.40
N VAL A 534 13.73 24.37 -3.05
CA VAL A 534 12.41 24.98 -3.27
C VAL A 534 11.31 23.92 -3.14
N GLU A 535 10.06 24.35 -3.21
CA GLU A 535 8.91 23.45 -3.33
C GLU A 535 9.06 22.54 -4.57
N GLY A 536 8.94 21.23 -4.40
CA GLY A 536 9.21 20.26 -5.49
C GLY A 536 10.68 19.98 -5.79
N ALA A 537 11.62 20.44 -4.96
CA ALA A 537 13.05 20.10 -5.04
C ALA A 537 13.58 19.59 -3.69
N GLY A 538 13.81 18.27 -3.60
CA GLY A 538 14.42 17.59 -2.45
C GLY A 538 15.93 17.45 -2.62
N LEU A 539 16.37 16.57 -3.52
CA LEU A 539 17.79 16.25 -3.78
C LEU A 539 18.56 17.42 -4.41
N CYS A 540 17.86 18.33 -5.08
CA CYS A 540 18.41 19.56 -5.68
C CYS A 540 19.65 19.39 -6.60
N PRO A 541 19.70 18.40 -7.52
CA PRO A 541 20.82 18.27 -8.45
C PRO A 541 20.79 19.37 -9.53
N GLY A 542 21.78 19.33 -10.43
CA GLY A 542 21.81 20.16 -11.63
C GLY A 542 20.52 20.09 -12.48
N TYR A 543 20.27 21.11 -13.29
CA TYR A 543 19.07 21.23 -14.13
C TYR A 543 18.92 20.10 -15.15
N THR A 544 20.03 19.67 -15.77
CA THR A 544 20.06 18.54 -16.72
C THR A 544 19.87 17.22 -16.00
N ILE A 545 20.61 17.02 -14.89
CA ILE A 545 20.49 15.83 -14.03
C ILE A 545 19.02 15.62 -13.60
N SER A 546 18.40 16.68 -13.07
CA SER A 546 17.00 16.69 -12.64
C SER A 546 16.01 16.17 -13.69
N ARG A 547 16.15 16.62 -14.95
CA ARG A 547 15.23 16.23 -16.03
C ARG A 547 15.47 14.79 -16.49
N ALA A 548 16.74 14.39 -16.54
CA ALA A 548 17.15 13.11 -17.07
C ALA A 548 16.73 11.96 -16.13
N ILE A 549 16.98 12.06 -14.82
CA ILE A 549 16.63 11.02 -13.83
C ILE A 549 15.13 10.71 -13.87
N LEU A 550 14.28 11.76 -13.84
CA LEU A 550 12.82 11.59 -13.88
C LEU A 550 12.31 11.02 -15.21
N SER A 551 13.08 11.16 -16.30
CA SER A 551 12.75 10.55 -17.59
C SER A 551 13.16 9.07 -17.62
N ASP A 552 14.34 8.74 -17.09
CA ASP A 552 14.87 7.38 -17.08
C ASP A 552 14.12 6.48 -16.10
N ALA A 553 13.77 6.98 -14.91
CA ALA A 553 12.98 6.23 -13.93
C ALA A 553 11.63 5.76 -14.51
N VAL A 554 10.96 6.63 -15.29
CA VAL A 554 9.72 6.30 -16.01
C VAL A 554 10.00 5.32 -17.17
N ALA A 555 11.06 5.52 -17.93
CA ALA A 555 11.42 4.64 -19.05
C ALA A 555 11.80 3.21 -18.61
N LEU A 556 12.60 3.09 -17.55
CA LEU A 556 13.03 1.82 -16.93
C LEU A 556 11.84 0.98 -16.46
N THR A 557 10.88 1.60 -15.77
CA THR A 557 9.73 0.88 -15.19
C THR A 557 8.61 0.66 -16.20
N ARG A 558 8.25 1.68 -16.99
CA ARG A 558 7.23 1.53 -18.04
C ARG A 558 7.70 0.65 -19.21
N GLY A 559 9.01 0.58 -19.45
CA GLY A 559 9.60 -0.32 -20.44
C GLY A 559 9.57 -1.80 -20.03
N ASP A 560 9.60 -2.12 -18.73
CA ASP A 560 9.68 -3.48 -18.22
C ASP A 560 8.30 -4.20 -18.24
N ARG A 561 8.24 -5.36 -18.89
CA ARG A 561 7.00 -6.15 -19.00
C ARG A 561 6.51 -6.64 -17.62
N PHE A 562 7.43 -6.96 -16.72
CA PHE A 562 7.12 -7.49 -15.38
C PHE A 562 6.73 -6.41 -14.36
N PHE A 563 6.79 -5.12 -14.73
CA PHE A 563 6.19 -4.02 -13.99
C PHE A 563 4.93 -3.46 -14.67
N THR A 564 4.48 -4.05 -15.77
CA THR A 564 3.38 -3.51 -16.60
C THR A 564 2.35 -4.55 -17.01
N HIS A 565 2.61 -5.34 -18.06
CA HIS A 565 1.65 -6.32 -18.58
C HIS A 565 1.62 -7.63 -17.78
N ASP A 566 2.77 -8.06 -17.27
CA ASP A 566 2.89 -9.27 -16.44
C ASP A 566 2.77 -9.01 -14.94
N PHE A 567 2.66 -7.75 -14.51
CA PHE A 567 2.48 -7.38 -13.10
C PHE A 567 1.02 -7.61 -12.68
N THR A 568 0.67 -8.89 -12.45
CA THR A 568 -0.72 -9.32 -12.21
C THR A 568 -0.83 -10.33 -11.05
N PRO A 569 -2.01 -10.44 -10.41
CA PRO A 569 -2.31 -11.52 -9.47
C PRO A 569 -2.07 -12.94 -10.01
N PHE A 570 -2.14 -13.15 -11.33
CA PHE A 570 -1.86 -14.46 -11.92
C PHE A 570 -0.37 -14.83 -11.83
N ASN A 571 0.54 -13.89 -12.10
CA ASN A 571 1.99 -14.14 -12.05
C ASN A 571 2.58 -13.96 -10.64
N LEU A 572 2.02 -13.07 -9.81
CA LEU A 572 2.53 -12.74 -8.47
C LEU A 572 1.79 -13.43 -7.31
N THR A 573 0.76 -14.25 -7.58
CA THR A 573 -0.32 -14.64 -6.62
C THR A 573 -1.19 -13.46 -6.19
N ALA A 574 -2.43 -13.71 -5.77
CA ALA A 574 -3.33 -12.66 -5.27
C ALA A 574 -2.79 -12.04 -3.98
N TRP A 575 -2.28 -12.87 -3.06
CA TRP A 575 -1.61 -12.40 -1.85
C TRP A 575 -0.33 -11.61 -2.17
N GLY A 576 0.56 -12.16 -3.00
CA GLY A 576 1.85 -11.53 -3.29
C GLY A 576 1.70 -10.22 -4.07
N PHE A 577 0.76 -10.16 -5.02
CA PHE A 577 0.40 -8.91 -5.70
C PHE A 577 -0.11 -7.86 -4.71
N ALA A 578 -0.95 -8.25 -3.73
CA ALA A 578 -1.45 -7.32 -2.70
C ALA A 578 -0.34 -6.86 -1.73
N ASP A 579 0.56 -7.76 -1.32
CA ASP A 579 1.63 -7.44 -0.36
C ASP A 579 2.62 -6.40 -0.91
N CYS A 580 2.97 -6.47 -2.20
CA CYS A 580 3.89 -5.51 -2.83
C CYS A 580 3.25 -4.19 -3.27
N GLN A 581 1.93 -4.01 -3.12
CA GLN A 581 1.28 -2.72 -3.39
C GLN A 581 1.74 -1.65 -2.40
N ARG A 582 1.72 -0.41 -2.86
CA ARG A 582 1.83 0.80 -2.03
C ARG A 582 0.46 1.13 -1.40
N ASP A 583 0.47 1.76 -0.24
CA ASP A 583 -0.72 2.15 0.52
C ASP A 583 -0.61 3.64 0.89
N ASP A 584 -1.32 4.51 0.16
CA ASP A 584 -1.13 5.98 0.23
C ASP A 584 -1.56 6.62 1.56
N ASP A 585 -2.42 5.94 2.32
CA ASP A 585 -2.87 6.34 3.66
C ASP A 585 -1.87 5.93 4.76
N ALA A 586 -0.79 5.21 4.42
CA ALA A 586 0.20 4.73 5.38
C ALA A 586 1.12 5.85 5.90
N HIS A 587 1.61 5.71 7.14
CA HIS A 587 2.60 6.63 7.70
C HIS A 587 3.92 6.56 6.89
N GLY A 588 4.69 7.66 6.94
CA GLY A 588 5.74 7.90 5.94
C GLY A 588 5.19 8.38 4.60
N PHE A 589 3.89 8.66 4.51
CA PHE A 589 3.17 9.05 3.29
C PHE A 589 3.28 7.98 2.19
N GLY A 590 3.00 6.72 2.57
CA GLY A 590 3.12 5.54 1.72
C GLY A 590 4.50 4.87 1.69
N SER A 591 5.38 5.12 2.66
CA SER A 591 6.74 4.56 2.71
C SER A 591 6.76 3.02 2.68
N VAL A 592 7.51 2.46 1.73
CA VAL A 592 7.66 1.01 1.54
C VAL A 592 8.93 0.52 2.26
N LEU A 593 9.99 1.34 2.29
CA LEU A 593 11.17 1.06 3.12
C LEU A 593 10.82 0.97 4.62
N ALA A 594 9.87 1.77 5.11
CA ALA A 594 9.35 1.64 6.48
C ALA A 594 8.75 0.25 6.74
N ARG A 595 7.87 -0.20 5.84
CA ARG A 595 7.24 -1.53 5.92
C ARG A 595 8.29 -2.64 5.85
N LEU A 596 9.31 -2.48 5.01
CA LEU A 596 10.42 -3.42 4.88
C LEU A 596 11.19 -3.54 6.20
N PHE A 597 11.70 -2.43 6.75
CA PHE A 597 12.49 -2.45 7.99
C PHE A 597 11.69 -2.97 9.19
N LEU A 598 10.42 -2.60 9.30
CA LEU A 598 9.49 -3.10 10.33
C LEU A 598 9.24 -4.62 10.23
N ARG A 599 9.38 -5.21 9.04
CA ARG A 599 9.26 -6.65 8.78
C ARG A 599 10.58 -7.40 8.98
N THR A 600 11.71 -6.81 8.58
CA THR A 600 13.02 -7.51 8.46
C THR A 600 13.97 -7.26 9.63
N LEU A 601 13.69 -6.26 10.46
CA LEU A 601 14.44 -5.88 11.68
C LEU A 601 13.46 -5.66 12.86
N PRO A 602 12.67 -6.69 13.23
CA PRO A 602 11.57 -6.58 14.19
C PRO A 602 12.04 -6.08 15.57
N GLY A 603 11.37 -5.05 16.07
CA GLY A 603 11.64 -4.48 17.40
C GLY A 603 12.76 -3.44 17.45
N GLN A 604 13.58 -3.32 16.40
CA GLN A 604 14.58 -2.25 16.28
C GLN A 604 13.93 -0.95 15.80
N PHE A 605 13.01 -1.04 14.84
CA PHE A 605 12.16 0.06 14.39
C PHE A 605 10.80 0.00 15.12
N THR A 606 10.39 1.12 15.72
CA THR A 606 9.08 1.27 16.38
C THR A 606 8.04 1.88 15.44
N GLU A 607 6.75 1.72 15.79
CA GLU A 607 5.62 2.30 15.06
C GLU A 607 5.63 3.84 15.01
N ASP A 608 6.49 4.51 15.78
CA ASP A 608 6.71 5.96 15.81
C ASP A 608 8.14 6.38 15.38
N SER A 609 8.95 5.45 14.86
CA SER A 609 10.32 5.70 14.46
C SER A 609 10.41 6.57 13.20
N VAL A 610 10.90 7.81 13.36
CA VAL A 610 11.20 8.73 12.26
C VAL A 610 12.19 8.11 11.27
N TYR A 611 13.20 7.37 11.77
CA TYR A 611 14.15 6.60 10.96
C TYR A 611 13.49 5.48 10.15
N GLY A 612 12.37 4.93 10.64
CA GLY A 612 11.58 3.93 9.92
C GLY A 612 10.78 4.55 8.78
N PHE A 613 10.02 5.62 9.06
CA PHE A 613 9.12 6.25 8.08
C PHE A 613 9.81 7.14 7.05
N PHE A 614 11.00 7.66 7.38
CA PHE A 614 11.72 8.61 6.54
C PHE A 614 13.21 8.24 6.43
N PRO A 615 13.57 7.00 6.03
CA PRO A 615 14.96 6.50 6.07
C PRO A 615 15.90 7.23 5.09
N LEU A 616 15.35 8.08 4.22
CA LEU A 616 16.06 8.92 3.25
C LEU A 616 15.99 10.42 3.59
N MET A 617 15.61 10.79 4.83
CA MET A 617 15.62 12.16 5.36
C MET A 617 16.15 12.14 6.80
N THR A 618 16.93 13.16 7.20
CA THR A 618 17.43 13.21 8.58
C THR A 618 16.30 13.47 9.58
N PRO A 619 16.36 12.92 10.82
CA PRO A 619 15.30 13.15 11.81
C PRO A 619 15.10 14.64 12.15
N GLN A 620 16.17 15.44 12.06
CA GLN A 620 16.13 16.89 12.22
C GLN A 620 15.24 17.59 11.17
N ALA A 621 15.08 17.01 9.96
CA ALA A 621 14.18 17.52 8.94
C ALA A 621 12.68 17.20 9.20
N MET A 622 12.38 16.32 10.17
CA MET A 622 11.03 15.77 10.41
C MET A 622 10.47 16.04 11.84
N GLY A 623 11.30 15.94 12.90
CA GLY A 623 11.16 16.69 14.17
C GLY A 623 10.08 16.33 15.21
N VAL A 624 10.00 15.11 15.76
CA VAL A 624 9.05 14.72 16.86
C VAL A 624 9.64 13.73 17.90
N VAL A 625 9.12 13.71 19.14
CA VAL A 625 9.42 12.76 20.26
C VAL A 625 8.13 12.47 21.10
N PRO A 626 7.89 11.28 21.72
CA PRO A 626 6.57 10.87 22.30
C PRO A 626 6.48 10.68 23.85
N ALA A 627 5.25 10.55 24.41
CA ALA A 627 4.96 10.25 25.84
C ALA A 627 3.55 9.62 26.12
N GLY A 628 3.26 9.18 27.37
CA GLY A 628 2.22 8.17 27.72
C GLY A 628 0.99 8.53 28.62
N TYR A 629 0.64 7.64 29.57
CA TYR A 629 -0.60 6.82 29.47
C TYR A 629 -1.29 6.44 30.83
N ARG A 630 -2.64 6.45 30.97
CA ARG A 630 -3.43 5.90 32.14
C ARG A 630 -4.74 5.16 31.71
N GLY A 631 -5.53 4.67 32.69
CA GLY A 631 -6.92 4.17 32.50
C GLY A 631 -7.23 2.73 32.98
N LYS A 632 -8.14 2.56 33.97
CA LYS A 632 -8.75 1.26 34.39
C LYS A 632 -10.07 1.35 35.21
N GLU A 633 -10.30 2.38 36.03
CA GLU A 633 -11.43 2.39 37.01
C GLU A 633 -12.82 2.60 36.38
N GLN A 634 -12.89 3.08 35.14
CA GLN A 634 -14.14 3.51 34.49
C GLN A 634 -14.97 2.33 33.92
N GLN A 635 -14.32 1.27 33.45
CA GLN A 635 -14.99 0.12 32.80
C GLN A 635 -15.98 -0.58 33.73
N ALA A 636 -15.57 -0.87 34.97
CA ALA A 636 -16.40 -1.54 35.98
C ALA A 636 -17.63 -0.74 36.47
N LYS A 637 -17.74 0.54 36.07
CA LYS A 637 -18.92 1.38 36.33
C LYS A 637 -19.92 1.34 35.17
N ILE A 638 -19.42 1.24 33.92
CA ILE A 638 -20.23 1.13 32.70
C ILE A 638 -21.00 -0.20 32.67
N ALA A 639 -20.32 -1.33 32.93
CA ALA A 639 -20.95 -2.66 32.89
C ALA A 639 -22.16 -2.82 33.84
N LYS A 640 -22.16 -2.09 34.97
CA LYS A 640 -23.26 -2.08 35.94
C LYS A 640 -24.52 -1.35 35.46
N ILE A 641 -24.43 -0.51 34.43
CA ILE A 641 -25.60 0.13 33.79
C ILE A 641 -26.29 -0.87 32.86
N PHE A 642 -25.52 -1.58 32.03
CA PHE A 642 -26.04 -2.56 31.09
C PHE A 642 -26.68 -3.77 31.80
N GLN A 643 -26.09 -4.23 32.91
CA GLN A 643 -26.65 -5.29 33.78
C GLN A 643 -27.82 -4.82 34.67
N ALA A 644 -28.32 -3.57 34.54
CA ALA A 644 -29.45 -3.12 35.34
C ALA A 644 -30.73 -3.89 34.95
N ARG A 645 -31.52 -4.31 35.95
CA ARG A 645 -32.70 -5.19 35.78
C ARG A 645 -33.81 -4.60 34.91
N ASP A 646 -33.79 -3.29 34.70
CA ASP A 646 -34.71 -2.50 33.89
C ASP A 646 -34.15 -2.10 32.51
N ILE A 647 -32.90 -2.48 32.21
CA ILE A 647 -32.21 -2.23 30.93
C ILE A 647 -31.92 -3.53 30.19
N ALA A 648 -31.31 -4.51 30.86
CA ALA A 648 -30.88 -5.78 30.27
C ALA A 648 -31.99 -6.51 29.47
N PRO A 649 -33.24 -6.63 29.94
CA PRO A 649 -34.29 -7.36 29.20
C PRO A 649 -34.65 -6.72 27.85
N GLY A 650 -34.60 -5.38 27.74
CA GLY A 650 -34.93 -4.68 26.49
C GLY A 650 -33.87 -4.89 25.41
N ILE A 651 -32.59 -4.98 25.81
CA ILE A 651 -31.48 -5.31 24.90
C ILE A 651 -31.64 -6.75 24.39
N VAL A 652 -31.94 -7.70 25.27
CA VAL A 652 -32.12 -9.11 24.92
C VAL A 652 -33.30 -9.30 23.93
N GLU A 653 -34.44 -8.65 24.16
CA GLU A 653 -35.59 -8.66 23.24
C GLU A 653 -35.26 -8.01 21.87
N TYR A 654 -34.44 -6.94 21.83
CA TYR A 654 -33.99 -6.33 20.58
C TYR A 654 -33.18 -7.32 19.73
N PHE A 655 -32.19 -8.00 20.33
CA PHE A 655 -31.35 -8.95 19.61
C PHE A 655 -32.16 -10.14 19.08
N LYS A 656 -33.11 -10.64 19.87
CA LYS A 656 -34.06 -11.68 19.46
C LYS A 656 -34.88 -11.26 18.21
N THR A 657 -35.68 -10.20 18.36
CA THR A 657 -36.63 -9.76 17.33
C THR A 657 -35.95 -9.27 16.04
N THR A 658 -34.75 -8.70 16.15
CA THR A 658 -33.94 -8.32 14.99
C THR A 658 -33.35 -9.55 14.27
N THR A 659 -33.01 -10.62 14.99
CA THR A 659 -32.58 -11.90 14.37
C THR A 659 -33.71 -12.55 13.59
N GLU A 660 -34.90 -12.64 14.19
CA GLU A 660 -36.13 -13.11 13.53
C GLU A 660 -36.41 -12.31 12.25
N HIS A 661 -36.24 -10.98 12.30
CA HIS A 661 -36.43 -10.12 11.14
C HIS A 661 -35.40 -10.36 10.03
N LEU A 662 -34.10 -10.37 10.34
CA LEU A 662 -33.04 -10.51 9.32
C LEU A 662 -33.09 -11.88 8.63
N LEU A 663 -33.42 -12.95 9.36
CA LEU A 663 -33.70 -14.28 8.78
C LEU A 663 -34.87 -14.21 7.77
N SER A 664 -35.97 -13.53 8.12
CA SER A 664 -37.14 -13.38 7.25
C SER A 664 -36.90 -12.48 6.03
N LEU A 665 -35.97 -11.52 6.13
CA LEU A 665 -35.69 -10.51 5.10
C LEU A 665 -34.70 -11.02 4.03
N HIS A 666 -33.70 -11.80 4.45
CA HIS A 666 -32.61 -12.24 3.57
C HIS A 666 -32.68 -13.73 3.19
N GLY A 667 -33.55 -14.51 3.83
CA GLY A 667 -33.80 -15.91 3.47
C GLY A 667 -34.37 -16.05 2.06
N CYS A 668 -33.59 -16.64 1.15
CA CYS A 668 -34.01 -16.92 -0.23
C CYS A 668 -34.63 -18.32 -0.34
N PRO A 669 -35.90 -18.48 -0.80
CA PRO A 669 -36.52 -19.81 -0.96
C PRO A 669 -35.89 -20.61 -2.10
N LEU A 670 -35.57 -21.88 -1.85
CA LEU A 670 -35.05 -22.81 -2.86
C LEU A 670 -36.19 -23.33 -3.76
N PRO A 671 -36.14 -23.10 -5.10
CA PRO A 671 -37.20 -23.50 -6.02
C PRO A 671 -37.54 -24.99 -5.93
N GLY A 672 -38.81 -25.30 -5.65
CA GLY A 672 -39.32 -26.67 -5.58
C GLY A 672 -39.16 -27.38 -4.23
N THR A 673 -38.69 -26.70 -3.19
CA THR A 673 -38.59 -27.26 -1.81
C THR A 673 -39.34 -26.37 -0.81
N ARG A 674 -39.31 -26.72 0.49
CA ARG A 674 -39.71 -25.83 1.60
C ARG A 674 -38.52 -25.10 2.25
N SER A 675 -37.31 -25.33 1.73
CA SER A 675 -36.09 -24.81 2.32
C SER A 675 -35.77 -23.41 1.85
N TYR A 676 -35.18 -22.63 2.75
CA TYR A 676 -34.62 -21.32 2.54
C TYR A 676 -33.10 -21.38 2.69
N VAL A 677 -32.39 -20.48 2.02
CA VAL A 677 -30.93 -20.34 2.07
C VAL A 677 -30.57 -18.88 2.37
N ILE A 678 -29.59 -18.67 3.25
CA ILE A 678 -29.13 -17.35 3.70
C ILE A 678 -27.62 -17.35 3.93
N ASP A 679 -26.96 -16.20 3.76
CA ASP A 679 -25.59 -16.00 4.24
C ASP A 679 -25.65 -15.57 5.71
N ILE A 680 -25.59 -16.53 6.65
CA ILE A 680 -25.86 -16.25 8.06
C ILE A 680 -24.86 -15.24 8.64
N VAL A 681 -23.61 -15.24 8.16
CA VAL A 681 -22.56 -14.30 8.60
C VAL A 681 -22.80 -12.91 8.03
N ARG A 682 -23.01 -12.79 6.71
CA ARG A 682 -23.14 -11.50 6.03
C ARG A 682 -24.47 -10.80 6.33
N ASP A 683 -25.57 -11.57 6.34
CA ASP A 683 -26.94 -11.02 6.35
C ASP A 683 -27.56 -10.95 7.76
N VAL A 684 -27.02 -11.69 8.75
CA VAL A 684 -27.56 -11.71 10.12
C VAL A 684 -26.48 -11.37 11.16
N LEU A 685 -25.42 -12.17 11.28
CA LEU A 685 -24.53 -12.10 12.44
C LEU A 685 -23.64 -10.85 12.48
N ARG A 686 -23.19 -10.32 11.33
CA ARG A 686 -22.48 -9.03 11.27
C ARG A 686 -23.42 -7.81 11.38
N PRO A 687 -24.56 -7.74 10.64
CA PRO A 687 -25.49 -6.61 10.78
C PRO A 687 -26.05 -6.42 12.19
N LEU A 688 -26.39 -7.52 12.88
CA LEU A 688 -27.20 -7.49 14.10
C LEU A 688 -26.66 -6.59 15.23
N PRO A 689 -25.38 -6.70 15.68
CA PRO A 689 -24.88 -5.83 16.75
C PRO A 689 -24.61 -4.39 16.27
N ALA A 690 -24.27 -4.22 14.99
CA ALA A 690 -24.06 -2.90 14.38
C ALA A 690 -25.37 -2.10 14.29
N LEU A 691 -26.48 -2.75 13.90
CA LEU A 691 -27.82 -2.18 13.91
C LEU A 691 -28.24 -1.75 15.33
N TRP A 692 -27.94 -2.56 16.35
CA TRP A 692 -28.22 -2.19 17.74
C TRP A 692 -27.51 -0.90 18.15
N VAL A 693 -26.18 -0.81 17.99
CA VAL A 693 -25.43 0.37 18.46
C VAL A 693 -25.70 1.64 17.63
N ALA A 694 -26.02 1.49 16.33
CA ALA A 694 -26.41 2.62 15.50
C ALA A 694 -27.74 3.24 15.95
N ASN A 695 -28.76 2.40 16.18
CA ASN A 695 -30.11 2.84 16.51
C ASN A 695 -30.28 3.21 18.00
N GLU A 696 -29.77 2.40 18.92
CA GLU A 696 -30.06 2.49 20.36
C GLU A 696 -29.02 3.27 21.18
N LEU A 697 -27.88 3.66 20.59
CA LEU A 697 -26.82 4.39 21.30
C LEU A 697 -26.24 5.58 20.55
N ALA A 698 -25.98 5.44 19.24
CA ALA A 698 -25.28 6.46 18.46
C ALA A 698 -26.22 7.47 17.77
N GLY A 699 -27.46 7.07 17.50
CA GLY A 699 -28.42 7.87 16.73
C GLY A 699 -28.06 8.03 15.25
N ILE A 700 -27.29 7.08 14.69
CA ILE A 700 -26.77 7.12 13.32
C ILE A 700 -27.76 6.40 12.39
N GLN A 701 -28.34 7.14 11.44
CA GLN A 701 -29.23 6.57 10.43
C GLN A 701 -28.41 5.82 9.36
N LEU A 702 -28.59 4.51 9.29
CA LEU A 702 -27.97 3.64 8.27
C LEU A 702 -28.83 3.54 7.00
N LYS A 703 -28.21 3.16 5.89
CA LYS A 703 -28.85 2.88 4.60
C LYS A 703 -29.34 1.44 4.56
N GLU A 704 -30.65 1.25 4.50
CA GLU A 704 -31.30 -0.06 4.28
C GLU A 704 -31.31 -0.45 2.79
N THR A 705 -31.37 0.53 1.89
CA THR A 705 -31.37 0.34 0.42
C THR A 705 -30.64 1.47 -0.30
N THR A 706 -30.36 1.30 -1.59
CA THR A 706 -29.79 2.33 -2.49
C THR A 706 -30.67 3.57 -2.69
N GLN A 707 -31.90 3.59 -2.14
CA GLN A 707 -32.84 4.72 -2.21
C GLN A 707 -33.14 5.33 -0.82
N SER A 708 -32.32 5.04 0.21
CA SER A 708 -32.54 5.49 1.59
C SER A 708 -31.57 6.59 2.04
N ASP A 709 -32.10 7.60 2.74
CA ASP A 709 -31.38 8.83 3.17
C ASP A 709 -30.35 8.61 4.32
N GLY A 710 -29.88 7.38 4.53
CA GLY A 710 -28.88 7.07 5.56
C GLY A 710 -27.47 7.58 5.20
N VAL A 711 -26.59 7.68 6.20
CA VAL A 711 -25.21 8.16 6.00
C VAL A 711 -24.31 7.03 5.46
N TYR A 712 -24.32 5.88 6.14
CA TYR A 712 -23.52 4.69 5.84
C TYR A 712 -24.43 3.47 5.63
N THR A 713 -24.06 2.55 4.76
CA THR A 713 -24.64 1.19 4.74
C THR A 713 -24.20 0.41 5.98
N VAL A 714 -24.88 -0.71 6.27
CA VAL A 714 -24.54 -1.55 7.42
C VAL A 714 -23.15 -2.20 7.29
N ASP A 715 -22.73 -2.58 6.08
CA ASP A 715 -21.38 -3.12 5.84
C ASP A 715 -20.28 -2.06 6.00
N GLU A 716 -20.50 -0.83 5.50
CA GLU A 716 -19.59 0.31 5.73
C GLU A 716 -19.45 0.61 7.22
N PHE A 717 -20.58 0.77 7.94
CA PHE A 717 -20.58 1.09 9.36
C PHE A 717 -19.98 -0.03 10.23
N TYR A 718 -20.29 -1.31 9.94
CA TYR A 718 -19.62 -2.43 10.58
C TYR A 718 -18.11 -2.38 10.34
N SER A 719 -17.68 -2.13 9.10
CA SER A 719 -16.25 -2.10 8.74
C SER A 719 -15.49 -0.99 9.47
N MET A 720 -16.09 0.20 9.62
CA MET A 720 -15.52 1.28 10.45
C MET A 720 -15.29 0.81 11.90
N LEU A 721 -16.30 0.19 12.53
CA LEU A 721 -16.19 -0.32 13.90
C LEU A 721 -15.15 -1.45 14.01
N ALA A 722 -15.09 -2.32 13.00
CA ALA A 722 -14.20 -3.48 12.95
C ALA A 722 -12.72 -3.09 12.73
N GLU A 723 -12.44 -2.06 11.91
CA GLU A 723 -11.09 -1.46 11.83
C GLU A 723 -10.69 -0.80 13.17
N ILE A 724 -11.61 -0.10 13.84
CA ILE A 724 -11.33 0.49 15.16
C ILE A 724 -11.10 -0.61 16.22
N TYR A 725 -11.82 -1.74 16.17
CA TYR A 725 -11.59 -2.88 17.07
C TYR A 725 -10.22 -3.51 16.81
N GLU A 726 -9.88 -3.78 15.54
CA GLU A 726 -8.57 -4.29 15.15
C GLU A 726 -7.45 -3.37 15.68
N PHE A 727 -7.62 -2.05 15.55
CA PHE A 727 -6.69 -1.06 16.06
C PHE A 727 -6.63 -0.91 17.59
N ILE A 728 -7.58 -1.44 18.37
CA ILE A 728 -7.51 -1.37 19.84
C ILE A 728 -7.09 -2.69 20.47
N TYR A 729 -7.55 -3.82 19.94
CA TYR A 729 -7.52 -5.12 20.63
C TYR A 729 -6.68 -6.18 19.93
N LEU A 730 -6.45 -6.08 18.62
CA LEU A 730 -5.73 -7.08 17.85
C LEU A 730 -4.26 -6.71 17.65
N ASP A 731 -3.45 -7.76 17.49
CA ASP A 731 -2.06 -7.65 17.06
C ASP A 731 -2.04 -7.47 15.54
N ILE A 732 -1.46 -6.36 15.08
CA ILE A 732 -1.40 -5.96 13.67
C ILE A 732 0.08 -5.96 13.29
N GLU A 733 0.42 -6.51 12.12
CA GLU A 733 1.76 -6.39 11.53
C GLU A 733 2.26 -4.94 11.64
N PRO A 734 3.44 -4.65 12.22
CA PRO A 734 3.88 -3.27 12.47
C PRO A 734 3.86 -2.38 11.23
N ALA A 735 4.14 -2.96 10.05
CA ALA A 735 4.02 -2.33 8.74
C ALA A 735 2.60 -1.82 8.37
N ARG A 736 1.54 -2.39 8.96
CA ARG A 736 0.12 -2.07 8.71
C ARG A 736 -0.56 -1.29 9.84
N VAL A 737 -0.03 -1.31 11.07
CA VAL A 737 -0.63 -0.62 12.24
C VAL A 737 -0.98 0.83 11.91
N LYS A 738 -0.09 1.51 11.20
CA LYS A 738 -0.17 2.94 10.96
C LYS A 738 -1.12 3.36 9.83
N THR A 739 -1.31 2.59 8.76
CA THR A 739 -2.42 2.87 7.84
C THR A 739 -3.76 2.73 8.56
N ILE A 740 -3.88 1.66 9.36
CA ILE A 740 -5.10 1.41 10.13
C ILE A 740 -5.32 2.54 11.15
N GLU A 741 -4.28 3.07 11.79
CA GLU A 741 -4.39 4.30 12.61
C GLU A 741 -4.99 5.48 11.84
N CYS A 742 -4.52 5.73 10.61
CA CYS A 742 -4.92 6.89 9.83
C CYS A 742 -6.40 6.81 9.44
N ARG A 743 -6.86 5.65 8.95
CA ARG A 743 -8.29 5.38 8.72
C ARG A 743 -9.11 5.42 10.00
N VAL A 744 -8.64 4.79 11.07
CA VAL A 744 -9.32 4.81 12.39
C VAL A 744 -9.43 6.21 12.96
N ARG A 745 -8.44 7.09 12.78
CA ARG A 745 -8.51 8.49 13.19
C ARG A 745 -9.68 9.20 12.48
N LYS A 746 -9.80 9.02 11.17
CA LYS A 746 -10.94 9.54 10.38
C LYS A 746 -12.28 8.94 10.84
N HIS A 747 -12.39 7.61 10.98
CA HIS A 747 -13.61 6.94 11.45
C HIS A 747 -14.03 7.47 12.83
N VAL A 748 -13.07 7.68 13.75
CA VAL A 748 -13.30 8.19 15.10
C VAL A 748 -13.74 9.65 15.07
N GLU A 749 -13.14 10.51 14.23
CA GLU A 749 -13.55 11.90 14.07
C GLU A 749 -14.97 12.01 13.47
N GLU A 750 -15.30 11.22 12.45
CA GLU A 750 -16.65 11.17 11.86
C GLU A 750 -17.69 10.65 12.87
N LEU A 751 -17.44 9.51 13.50
CA LEU A 751 -18.38 8.89 14.46
C LEU A 751 -18.59 9.77 15.69
N LEU A 752 -17.53 10.36 16.28
CA LEU A 752 -17.69 11.32 17.37
C LEU A 752 -18.43 12.59 16.93
N GLY A 753 -18.29 13.00 15.66
CA GLY A 753 -19.06 14.08 15.06
C GLY A 753 -20.56 13.79 15.06
N HIS A 754 -20.97 12.63 14.55
CA HIS A 754 -22.37 12.18 14.53
C HIS A 754 -22.94 12.04 15.94
N ILE A 755 -22.26 11.32 16.84
CA ILE A 755 -22.69 11.13 18.24
C ILE A 755 -22.82 12.48 18.96
N SER A 756 -21.85 13.38 18.78
CA SER A 756 -21.91 14.72 19.39
C SER A 756 -23.04 15.58 18.80
N SER A 757 -23.35 15.44 17.51
CA SER A 757 -24.49 16.10 16.88
C SER A 757 -25.82 15.59 17.44
N HIS A 758 -25.95 14.28 17.64
CA HIS A 758 -27.11 13.63 18.25
C HIS A 758 -27.30 14.05 19.72
N LEU A 759 -26.22 14.06 20.53
CA LEU A 759 -26.25 14.45 21.94
C LEU A 759 -26.52 15.94 22.19
N ASN A 760 -26.08 16.83 21.29
CA ASN A 760 -26.21 18.28 21.46
C ASN A 760 -27.51 18.86 20.86
N ASN A 761 -28.06 18.24 19.83
CA ASN A 761 -29.34 18.67 19.27
C ASN A 761 -30.51 17.99 19.97
N THR A 762 -31.42 18.78 20.54
CA THR A 762 -32.78 18.33 20.86
C THR A 762 -33.60 18.17 19.57
N PHE A 763 -33.15 17.31 18.65
CA PHE A 763 -33.92 16.93 17.46
C PHE A 763 -35.28 16.37 17.92
N PRO A 764 -36.41 16.75 17.28
CA PRO A 764 -37.71 16.23 17.68
C PRO A 764 -37.72 14.70 17.62
N GLN A 765 -38.12 14.03 18.71
CA GLN A 765 -38.23 12.57 18.86
C GLN A 765 -39.30 11.95 17.91
N LYS A 766 -39.09 12.06 16.59
CA LYS A 766 -39.95 11.60 15.50
C LYS A 766 -39.31 10.51 14.63
N VAL A 767 -37.99 10.32 14.70
CA VAL A 767 -37.24 9.40 13.81
C VAL A 767 -36.91 8.06 14.46
N ILE A 768 -36.60 8.01 15.77
CA ILE A 768 -36.41 6.73 16.50
C ILE A 768 -37.65 5.83 16.38
N GLY A 769 -38.85 6.42 16.33
CA GLY A 769 -40.09 5.69 16.08
C GLY A 769 -40.35 5.35 14.61
N ALA A 770 -39.63 5.88 13.62
CA ALA A 770 -40.02 5.83 12.22
C ALA A 770 -39.80 4.46 11.54
N ILE A 771 -38.80 3.70 11.99
CA ILE A 771 -38.54 2.33 11.53
C ILE A 771 -39.55 1.38 12.19
N MET A 772 -39.60 1.36 13.53
CA MET A 772 -40.51 0.51 14.31
C MET A 772 -42.01 0.77 14.05
N SER A 773 -42.47 2.04 13.99
CA SER A 773 -43.91 2.35 13.86
C SER A 773 -44.49 2.13 12.46
N LYS A 774 -43.67 1.71 11.48
CA LYS A 774 -44.13 1.25 10.17
C LYS A 774 -44.28 -0.27 10.08
N MET A 775 -43.79 -1.04 11.06
CA MET A 775 -43.98 -2.48 11.12
C MET A 775 -45.25 -2.82 11.92
N PRO A 776 -46.27 -3.50 11.34
CA PRO A 776 -47.54 -3.79 12.03
C PRO A 776 -47.47 -4.75 13.23
N TRP A 777 -46.30 -5.31 13.52
CA TRP A 777 -46.11 -6.46 14.41
C TRP A 777 -45.10 -6.24 15.55
N ALA A 778 -44.26 -5.20 15.47
CA ALA A 778 -43.36 -4.85 16.56
C ALA A 778 -44.11 -4.16 17.70
N LYS A 779 -43.93 -4.63 18.95
CA LYS A 779 -44.36 -3.85 20.12
C LYS A 779 -43.46 -2.63 20.23
N PRO A 780 -43.99 -1.40 20.38
CA PRO A 780 -43.15 -0.23 20.55
C PRO A 780 -42.36 -0.34 21.85
N ALA A 781 -41.03 -0.36 21.76
CA ALA A 781 -40.14 -0.21 22.91
C ALA A 781 -40.56 1.04 23.71
N LYS A 782 -40.63 0.93 25.04
CA LYS A 782 -41.07 2.08 25.84
C LYS A 782 -40.01 3.17 25.76
N LYS A 783 -40.40 4.39 25.37
CA LYS A 783 -39.52 5.58 25.34
C LYS A 783 -38.70 5.76 26.63
N SER A 784 -39.22 5.31 27.78
CA SER A 784 -38.55 5.37 29.08
C SER A 784 -37.27 4.54 29.20
N GLU A 785 -37.04 3.52 28.36
CA GLU A 785 -35.93 2.57 28.54
C GLU A 785 -34.66 3.04 27.81
N HIS A 786 -34.79 3.48 26.54
CA HIS A 786 -33.72 4.15 25.78
C HIS A 786 -33.27 5.47 26.42
N ASP A 787 -34.23 6.37 26.72
CA ASP A 787 -33.94 7.68 27.32
C ASP A 787 -33.24 7.52 28.70
N GLU A 788 -33.50 6.45 29.45
CA GLU A 788 -32.86 6.16 30.75
C GLU A 788 -31.46 5.52 30.60
N LEU A 789 -31.20 4.68 29.58
CA LEU A 789 -29.87 4.13 29.31
C LEU A 789 -28.85 5.24 29.00
N VAL A 790 -29.16 6.10 28.03
CA VAL A 790 -28.29 7.24 27.64
C VAL A 790 -28.10 8.19 28.83
N ARG A 791 -29.16 8.45 29.59
CA ARG A 791 -29.15 9.27 30.82
C ARG A 791 -28.34 8.65 31.96
N ARG A 792 -28.22 7.33 32.08
CA ARG A 792 -27.33 6.66 33.05
C ARG A 792 -25.87 6.74 32.62
N LEU A 793 -25.58 6.57 31.32
CA LEU A 793 -24.23 6.80 30.77
C LEU A 793 -23.81 8.26 30.97
N GLN A 794 -24.73 9.22 30.76
CA GLN A 794 -24.51 10.65 31.01
C GLN A 794 -24.18 10.96 32.48
N GLN A 795 -24.71 10.20 33.44
CA GLN A 795 -24.39 10.37 34.87
C GLN A 795 -22.98 9.88 35.25
N LEU A 796 -22.35 9.02 34.44
CA LEU A 796 -20.94 8.62 34.61
C LEU A 796 -19.96 9.49 33.81
N ALA A 797 -20.45 10.24 32.82
CA ALA A 797 -19.62 11.06 31.95
C ALA A 797 -19.48 12.50 32.48
N PRO A 798 -18.26 12.99 32.79
CA PRO A 798 -18.07 14.37 33.29
C PRO A 798 -18.30 15.47 32.24
N SER A 799 -18.56 15.12 30.97
CA SER A 799 -18.90 16.05 29.89
C SER A 799 -19.57 15.33 28.72
N SER A 800 -20.25 16.05 27.82
CA SER A 800 -20.82 15.48 26.59
C SER A 800 -19.77 14.82 25.68
N SER A 801 -18.53 15.33 25.69
CA SER A 801 -17.41 14.69 24.97
C SER A 801 -17.01 13.36 25.61
N ALA A 802 -16.97 13.28 26.95
CA ALA A 802 -16.73 12.02 27.66
C ALA A 802 -17.89 11.01 27.51
N LEU A 803 -19.11 11.50 27.24
CA LEU A 803 -20.27 10.67 26.89
C LEU A 803 -20.15 10.13 25.47
N ALA A 804 -19.82 10.97 24.48
CA ALA A 804 -19.58 10.54 23.11
C ALA A 804 -18.41 9.53 23.02
N ASP A 805 -17.33 9.78 23.77
CA ASP A 805 -16.25 8.81 24.01
C ASP A 805 -16.80 7.47 24.54
N THR A 806 -17.63 7.51 25.58
CA THR A 806 -18.16 6.29 26.21
C THR A 806 -19.05 5.51 25.23
N ILE A 807 -19.92 6.20 24.48
CA ILE A 807 -20.77 5.62 23.44
C ILE A 807 -19.93 4.96 22.33
N LEU A 808 -18.89 5.64 21.83
CA LEU A 808 -18.01 5.07 20.80
C LEU A 808 -17.24 3.84 21.31
N ALA A 809 -16.82 3.80 22.58
CA ALA A 809 -16.23 2.59 23.16
C ALA A 809 -17.21 1.41 23.19
N ILE A 810 -18.51 1.66 23.43
CA ILE A 810 -19.56 0.64 23.38
C ILE A 810 -19.79 0.18 21.94
N MET A 811 -19.92 1.13 20.99
CA MET A 811 -20.08 0.84 19.56
C MET A 811 -18.96 -0.04 19.01
N VAL A 812 -17.71 0.21 19.38
CA VAL A 812 -16.59 -0.63 18.93
C VAL A 812 -16.65 -2.02 19.58
N SER A 813 -17.01 -2.12 20.87
CA SER A 813 -16.97 -3.40 21.59
C SER A 813 -17.87 -4.51 21.02
N VAL A 814 -18.95 -4.17 20.29
CA VAL A 814 -19.89 -5.20 19.79
C VAL A 814 -19.41 -5.97 18.56
N VAL A 815 -18.23 -5.64 18.01
CA VAL A 815 -17.63 -6.40 16.89
C VAL A 815 -17.34 -7.84 17.31
N ASP A 816 -16.91 -8.09 18.55
CA ASP A 816 -16.64 -9.44 19.05
C ASP A 816 -17.90 -10.29 19.29
N ILE A 817 -19.08 -9.67 19.45
CA ILE A 817 -20.37 -10.38 19.49
C ILE A 817 -20.63 -11.11 18.16
N SER A 818 -20.36 -10.44 17.03
CA SER A 818 -20.56 -11.01 15.70
C SER A 818 -19.65 -12.24 15.46
N LEU A 819 -18.41 -12.17 15.95
CA LEU A 819 -17.45 -13.27 15.85
C LEU A 819 -17.78 -14.42 16.83
N ALA A 820 -18.17 -14.11 18.07
CA ALA A 820 -18.62 -15.11 19.03
C ALA A 820 -19.83 -15.91 18.50
N LEU A 821 -20.86 -15.22 18.01
CA LEU A 821 -22.02 -15.84 17.38
C LEU A 821 -21.61 -16.67 16.16
N THR A 822 -20.72 -16.16 15.31
CA THR A 822 -20.24 -16.89 14.13
C THR A 822 -19.51 -18.18 14.51
N ASN A 823 -18.66 -18.16 15.53
CA ASN A 823 -17.93 -19.34 15.99
C ASN A 823 -18.88 -20.39 16.61
N VAL A 824 -19.88 -19.98 17.40
CA VAL A 824 -20.90 -20.90 17.96
C VAL A 824 -21.75 -21.54 16.84
N VAL A 825 -22.27 -20.75 15.90
CA VAL A 825 -23.02 -21.26 14.74
C VAL A 825 -22.15 -22.21 13.90
N ASN A 826 -20.88 -21.86 13.69
CA ASN A 826 -19.93 -22.69 12.95
C ASN A 826 -19.62 -24.03 13.66
N ALA A 827 -19.49 -24.02 14.99
CA ALA A 827 -19.27 -25.24 15.77
C ALA A 827 -20.42 -26.24 15.66
N TYR A 828 -21.67 -25.75 15.68
CA TYR A 828 -22.86 -26.61 15.74
C TYR A 828 -23.56 -26.88 14.39
N LEU A 829 -23.27 -26.13 13.31
CA LEU A 829 -23.87 -26.39 11.98
C LEU A 829 -23.48 -27.73 11.30
N GLY A 830 -22.61 -28.54 11.92
CA GLY A 830 -22.29 -29.90 11.49
C GLY A 830 -21.19 -30.02 10.42
N PRO A 831 -20.81 -31.26 10.06
CA PRO A 831 -19.68 -31.55 9.18
C PRO A 831 -19.95 -31.34 7.68
N HIS A 832 -18.89 -31.39 6.88
CA HIS A 832 -18.91 -31.14 5.44
C HIS A 832 -19.50 -32.31 4.61
N LYS A 833 -19.33 -33.56 5.04
CA LYS A 833 -19.67 -34.73 4.20
C LYS A 833 -21.11 -35.18 4.40
N ARG A 834 -21.74 -35.57 3.29
CA ARG A 834 -23.15 -35.97 3.19
C ARG A 834 -23.54 -37.18 4.06
N ASP A 835 -22.55 -38.01 4.39
CA ASP A 835 -22.72 -39.30 5.05
C ASP A 835 -22.20 -39.30 6.51
N GLU A 836 -21.67 -38.17 6.99
CA GLU A 836 -21.31 -37.97 8.40
C GLU A 836 -22.55 -37.47 9.18
N PRO A 837 -22.93 -38.09 10.31
CA PRO A 837 -24.14 -37.72 11.03
C PRO A 837 -24.05 -36.30 11.61
N CYS A 838 -25.17 -35.58 11.62
CA CYS A 838 -25.28 -34.29 12.28
C CYS A 838 -24.93 -34.44 13.78
N PRO A 839 -24.14 -33.53 14.39
CA PRO A 839 -23.76 -33.66 15.79
C PRO A 839 -24.99 -33.75 16.70
N PRO A 840 -25.01 -34.63 17.72
CA PRO A 840 -26.19 -34.89 18.56
C PRO A 840 -26.65 -33.66 19.38
N HIS A 841 -25.92 -32.56 19.32
CA HIS A 841 -26.20 -31.29 20.00
C HIS A 841 -27.13 -30.38 19.20
N VAL A 842 -27.24 -30.49 17.87
CA VAL A 842 -28.24 -29.72 17.08
C VAL A 842 -29.65 -30.09 17.53
N ASP A 843 -29.85 -31.39 17.76
CA ASP A 843 -31.03 -31.98 18.37
C ASP A 843 -31.29 -31.51 19.82
N ALA A 844 -30.33 -30.85 20.49
CA ALA A 844 -30.49 -30.24 21.80
C ALA A 844 -30.85 -28.75 21.70
N PHE A 845 -30.24 -28.00 20.76
CA PHE A 845 -30.62 -26.61 20.47
C PHE A 845 -32.10 -26.51 20.07
N ALA A 846 -32.56 -27.36 19.15
CA ALA A 846 -33.97 -27.41 18.71
C ALA A 846 -34.95 -27.93 19.79
N LYS A 847 -34.46 -28.40 20.94
CA LYS A 847 -35.27 -28.91 22.07
C LYS A 847 -35.08 -28.12 23.37
N ALA A 848 -34.32 -27.03 23.34
CA ALA A 848 -34.15 -26.16 24.50
C ALA A 848 -35.49 -25.56 24.93
N ALA A 849 -35.86 -25.74 26.20
CA ALA A 849 -37.12 -25.23 26.72
C ALA A 849 -37.05 -23.73 27.02
N LYS A 850 -35.83 -23.22 27.23
CA LYS A 850 -35.48 -21.80 27.35
C LYS A 850 -34.09 -21.55 26.75
N PRO A 851 -33.81 -20.33 26.28
CA PRO A 851 -32.46 -19.95 25.82
C PRO A 851 -31.36 -20.13 26.88
N GLN A 852 -31.68 -20.03 28.18
CA GLN A 852 -30.72 -20.29 29.27
C GLN A 852 -30.19 -21.74 29.26
N ASP A 853 -30.94 -22.69 28.69
CA ASP A 853 -30.52 -24.09 28.54
C ASP A 853 -29.36 -24.24 27.51
N LEU A 854 -29.01 -23.17 26.80
CA LEU A 854 -27.95 -23.11 25.79
C LEU A 854 -26.62 -22.56 26.30
N GLU A 855 -26.57 -21.93 27.48
CA GLU A 855 -25.40 -21.17 27.94
C GLU A 855 -24.14 -22.06 28.06
N GLY A 856 -24.26 -23.29 28.57
CA GLY A 856 -23.16 -24.26 28.63
C GLY A 856 -22.60 -24.68 27.26
N TYR A 857 -23.46 -24.82 26.23
CA TYR A 857 -23.03 -25.12 24.86
C TYR A 857 -22.33 -23.93 24.20
N ILE A 858 -22.84 -22.72 24.45
CA ILE A 858 -22.22 -21.47 23.98
C ILE A 858 -20.83 -21.30 24.59
N LEU A 859 -20.69 -21.56 25.89
CA LEU A 859 -19.40 -21.52 26.60
C LEU A 859 -18.41 -22.57 26.07
N GLU A 860 -18.85 -23.80 25.83
CA GLU A 860 -17.97 -24.88 25.32
C GLU A 860 -17.49 -24.63 23.89
N ALA A 861 -18.35 -24.12 23.00
CA ALA A 861 -17.94 -23.71 21.66
C ALA A 861 -16.93 -22.53 21.69
N LEU A 862 -17.12 -21.57 22.60
CA LEU A 862 -16.19 -20.45 22.80
C LEU A 862 -14.92 -20.85 23.57
N ARG A 863 -14.91 -21.99 24.29
CA ARG A 863 -13.70 -22.58 24.89
C ARG A 863 -12.75 -23.07 23.80
N HIS A 864 -13.28 -23.80 22.81
CA HIS A 864 -12.50 -24.34 21.69
C HIS A 864 -12.25 -23.35 20.54
N ASP A 865 -13.13 -22.37 20.33
CA ASP A 865 -12.97 -21.36 19.27
C ASP A 865 -13.28 -19.94 19.78
N PRO A 866 -12.40 -19.37 20.64
CA PRO A 866 -12.61 -18.06 21.22
C PRO A 866 -12.46 -16.95 20.16
N PRO A 867 -13.19 -15.81 20.27
CA PRO A 867 -13.12 -14.71 19.29
C PRO A 867 -11.75 -14.05 19.18
N VAL A 868 -10.93 -14.14 20.22
CA VAL A 868 -9.53 -13.72 20.27
C VAL A 868 -8.75 -14.89 20.86
N ARG A 869 -7.57 -15.20 20.33
CA ARG A 869 -6.73 -16.29 20.86
C ARG A 869 -5.81 -15.79 21.97
N CYS A 870 -4.96 -14.81 21.66
CA CYS A 870 -4.01 -14.25 22.61
C CYS A 870 -4.28 -12.77 22.86
N MET A 871 -4.05 -12.33 24.10
CA MET A 871 -4.07 -10.91 24.44
C MET A 871 -2.71 -10.42 24.92
N GLN A 872 -2.17 -9.40 24.25
CA GLN A 872 -1.00 -8.69 24.75
C GLN A 872 -1.38 -7.87 26.00
N ARG A 873 -0.47 -7.83 26.97
CA ARG A 873 -0.49 -6.92 28.12
C ARG A 873 0.91 -6.31 28.27
N VAL A 874 0.97 -5.06 28.73
CA VAL A 874 2.23 -4.37 29.06
C VAL A 874 2.30 -4.22 30.57
N ALA A 875 3.39 -4.67 31.19
CA ALA A 875 3.61 -4.51 32.62
C ALA A 875 3.88 -3.04 32.98
N VAL A 876 3.10 -2.52 33.92
CA VAL A 876 3.16 -1.11 34.37
C VAL A 876 4.14 -0.87 35.52
N GLN A 877 4.79 -1.93 35.98
CA GLN A 877 5.82 -1.96 37.01
C GLN A 877 6.55 -3.32 36.92
N ASN A 878 7.72 -3.45 37.55
CA ASN A 878 8.34 -4.76 37.74
C ASN A 878 7.42 -5.66 38.58
N GLN A 879 7.15 -6.88 38.11
CA GLN A 879 6.30 -7.86 38.78
C GLN A 879 6.77 -9.30 38.52
N ILE A 880 6.50 -10.21 39.44
CA ILE A 880 6.70 -11.65 39.24
C ILE A 880 5.31 -12.28 39.14
N VAL A 881 5.06 -13.00 38.05
CA VAL A 881 3.83 -13.78 37.83
C VAL A 881 4.23 -15.25 37.91
N GLU A 882 3.87 -15.91 39.00
CA GLU A 882 4.40 -17.22 39.41
C GLU A 882 5.94 -17.24 39.47
N ASN A 883 6.61 -17.75 38.43
CA ASN A 883 8.06 -17.75 38.28
C ASN A 883 8.55 -16.74 37.21
N ILE A 884 7.65 -16.20 36.39
CA ILE A 884 7.96 -15.32 35.26
C ILE A 884 8.25 -13.91 35.77
N HIS A 885 9.50 -13.46 35.61
CA HIS A 885 9.95 -12.13 36.02
C HIS A 885 9.68 -11.12 34.89
N VAL A 886 8.62 -10.33 35.03
CA VAL A 886 8.20 -9.33 34.03
C VAL A 886 8.69 -7.95 34.45
N LYS A 887 9.55 -7.34 33.64
CA LYS A 887 10.02 -5.96 33.85
C LYS A 887 8.94 -4.94 33.51
N GLU A 888 9.02 -3.76 34.13
CA GLU A 888 8.27 -2.57 33.68
C GLU A 888 8.49 -2.33 32.17
N THR A 889 7.44 -1.90 31.46
CA THR A 889 7.30 -1.83 29.99
C THR A 889 7.39 -3.17 29.24
N GLY A 890 7.71 -4.28 29.91
CA GLY A 890 7.72 -5.62 29.33
C GLY A 890 6.36 -6.05 28.80
N ARG A 891 6.35 -6.58 27.57
CA ARG A 891 5.17 -7.20 26.93
C ARG A 891 5.04 -8.66 27.38
N VAL A 892 3.82 -9.08 27.71
CA VAL A 892 3.45 -10.49 27.91
C VAL A 892 2.23 -10.82 27.08
N TYR A 893 2.10 -12.08 26.66
CA TYR A 893 0.94 -12.59 25.94
C TYR A 893 0.21 -13.59 26.84
N LEU A 894 -1.10 -13.43 26.94
CA LEU A 894 -2.00 -14.39 27.56
C LEU A 894 -2.64 -15.20 26.43
N ASP A 895 -2.20 -16.44 26.19
CA ASP A 895 -2.88 -17.35 25.25
C ASP A 895 -4.08 -17.98 25.97
N VAL A 896 -5.28 -17.53 25.59
CA VAL A 896 -6.53 -17.88 26.24
C VAL A 896 -7.07 -19.20 25.70
N LEU A 897 -6.77 -19.55 24.44
CA LEU A 897 -7.05 -20.88 23.91
C LEU A 897 -6.24 -21.93 24.67
N ALA A 898 -4.93 -21.72 24.82
CA ALA A 898 -4.07 -22.64 25.59
C ALA A 898 -4.52 -22.79 27.05
N ALA A 899 -4.97 -21.72 27.71
CA ALA A 899 -5.52 -21.78 29.06
C ALA A 899 -6.88 -22.52 29.13
N ASN A 900 -7.69 -22.41 28.07
CA ASN A 900 -8.98 -23.09 27.91
C ASN A 900 -8.86 -24.56 27.44
N GLU A 901 -7.66 -25.01 27.05
CA GLU A 901 -7.34 -26.39 26.67
C GLU A 901 -6.52 -27.14 27.75
N ASP A 902 -6.26 -26.53 28.91
CA ASP A 902 -5.54 -27.17 30.02
C ASP A 902 -6.39 -28.27 30.70
N GLU A 903 -6.07 -29.54 30.42
CA GLU A 903 -6.72 -30.72 31.00
C GLU A 903 -6.66 -30.78 32.54
N ALA A 904 -5.66 -30.15 33.19
CA ALA A 904 -5.56 -30.10 34.65
C ALA A 904 -6.55 -29.08 35.24
N VAL A 905 -6.93 -28.05 34.47
CA VAL A 905 -7.98 -27.09 34.83
C VAL A 905 -9.37 -27.64 34.48
N PHE A 906 -9.52 -28.32 33.34
CA PHE A 906 -10.77 -28.82 32.80
C PHE A 906 -10.85 -30.37 32.68
N PRO A 907 -10.65 -31.16 33.77
CA PRO A 907 -10.72 -32.63 33.72
C PRO A 907 -12.14 -33.19 33.48
N SER A 908 -13.16 -32.32 33.53
CA SER A 908 -14.54 -32.57 33.13
C SER A 908 -15.25 -31.21 32.96
N ALA A 909 -16.16 -31.09 32.00
CA ALA A 909 -16.91 -29.85 31.75
C ALA A 909 -17.59 -29.35 33.04
N SER A 910 -17.24 -28.13 33.46
CA SER A 910 -17.67 -27.49 34.70
C SER A 910 -17.65 -25.98 34.50
N GLU A 911 -18.80 -25.32 34.71
CA GLU A 911 -19.06 -23.99 34.15
C GLU A 911 -18.33 -22.84 34.85
N ASP A 912 -17.90 -23.04 36.10
CA ASP A 912 -17.27 -22.03 36.96
C ASP A 912 -15.83 -21.62 36.55
N LYS A 913 -15.27 -22.16 35.47
CA LYS A 913 -13.83 -22.02 35.12
C LYS A 913 -13.50 -21.40 33.76
N TYR A 914 -14.45 -21.25 32.84
CA TYR A 914 -14.14 -20.78 31.47
C TYR A 914 -13.48 -19.39 31.44
N VAL A 915 -12.35 -19.25 30.75
CA VAL A 915 -11.68 -17.95 30.58
C VAL A 915 -12.27 -17.24 29.36
N LEU A 916 -13.23 -16.35 29.60
CA LEU A 916 -13.71 -15.39 28.60
C LEU A 916 -12.88 -14.10 28.64
N ILE A 917 -12.75 -13.45 27.47
CA ILE A 917 -11.77 -12.40 27.21
C ILE A 917 -12.31 -11.01 27.57
N ASP A 918 -11.41 -10.04 27.78
CA ASP A 918 -11.73 -8.60 27.86
C ASP A 918 -12.31 -8.09 26.52
N GLY A 919 -13.65 -8.09 26.39
CA GLY A 919 -14.37 -7.65 25.18
C GLY A 919 -15.73 -7.03 25.52
N SER A 920 -16.76 -7.24 24.69
CA SER A 920 -18.15 -6.90 25.05
C SER A 920 -18.59 -7.51 26.39
N THR A 921 -18.10 -8.71 26.71
CA THR A 921 -18.20 -9.40 28.01
C THR A 921 -17.73 -8.58 29.22
N SER A 922 -16.70 -7.72 29.10
CA SER A 922 -16.22 -6.87 30.20
C SER A 922 -16.75 -5.44 30.17
N LEU A 923 -17.37 -5.01 29.06
CA LEU A 923 -18.01 -3.69 28.93
C LEU A 923 -19.54 -3.71 29.16
N LEU A 924 -20.25 -4.70 28.63
CA LEU A 924 -21.67 -4.96 28.86
C LEU A 924 -21.87 -5.85 30.09
N GLY A 925 -21.00 -6.85 30.27
CA GLY A 925 -21.08 -7.88 31.30
C GLY A 925 -21.37 -9.26 30.74
N GLN A 926 -20.65 -10.27 31.24
CA GLN A 926 -20.79 -11.67 30.84
C GLN A 926 -22.24 -12.18 30.92
N ASP A 927 -22.94 -11.87 32.01
CA ASP A 927 -24.37 -12.22 32.22
C ASP A 927 -25.30 -11.70 31.09
N LEU A 928 -25.06 -10.50 30.57
CA LEU A 928 -25.84 -9.93 29.47
C LEU A 928 -25.37 -10.48 28.11
N ALA A 929 -24.06 -10.62 27.92
CA ALA A 929 -23.49 -11.18 26.69
C ALA A 929 -23.98 -12.63 26.44
N MET A 930 -23.96 -13.50 27.46
CA MET A 930 -24.46 -14.87 27.34
C MET A 930 -25.96 -14.91 26.99
N LYS A 931 -26.78 -14.02 27.56
CA LYS A 931 -28.23 -13.94 27.24
C LYS A 931 -28.50 -13.43 25.82
N ILE A 932 -27.71 -12.49 25.33
CA ILE A 932 -27.74 -12.07 23.93
C ILE A 932 -27.39 -13.25 23.02
N TYR A 933 -26.31 -14.00 23.33
CA TYR A 933 -25.91 -15.15 22.53
C TYR A 933 -26.98 -16.25 22.56
N ALA A 934 -27.56 -16.52 23.72
CA ALA A 934 -28.61 -17.49 23.93
C ALA A 934 -29.87 -17.23 23.10
N GLU A 935 -30.41 -16.01 23.08
CA GLU A 935 -31.60 -15.71 22.25
C GLU A 935 -31.28 -15.81 20.75
N VAL A 936 -30.15 -15.27 20.29
CA VAL A 936 -29.80 -15.27 18.86
C VAL A 936 -29.57 -16.69 18.33
N ILE A 937 -28.82 -17.50 19.06
CA ILE A 937 -28.59 -18.91 18.72
C ILE A 937 -29.90 -19.71 18.85
N GLY A 938 -30.71 -19.44 19.88
CA GLY A 938 -32.03 -20.05 20.06
C GLY A 938 -32.99 -19.76 18.91
N VAL A 939 -33.02 -18.54 18.39
CA VAL A 939 -33.81 -18.20 17.18
C VAL A 939 -33.29 -18.97 15.96
N ILE A 940 -31.98 -18.92 15.68
CA ILE A 940 -31.37 -19.56 14.51
C ILE A 940 -31.66 -21.07 14.45
N PHE A 941 -31.53 -21.78 15.58
CA PHE A 941 -31.77 -23.22 15.68
C PHE A 941 -33.22 -23.61 16.05
N SER A 942 -34.16 -22.64 16.10
CA SER A 942 -35.60 -22.93 16.26
C SER A 942 -36.29 -23.35 14.95
N HIS A 943 -35.63 -23.13 13.81
CA HIS A 943 -36.10 -23.57 12.50
C HIS A 943 -35.86 -25.07 12.27
N ASP A 944 -36.76 -25.72 11.53
CA ASP A 944 -36.59 -27.12 11.12
C ASP A 944 -35.40 -27.28 10.15
N ASN A 945 -34.74 -28.43 10.20
CA ASN A 945 -33.72 -28.89 9.23
C ASN A 945 -32.54 -27.92 8.97
N VAL A 946 -32.17 -27.08 9.96
CA VAL A 946 -31.00 -26.18 9.95
C VAL A 946 -29.70 -26.94 9.71
N LYS A 947 -28.95 -26.56 8.67
CA LYS A 947 -27.70 -27.21 8.21
C LYS A 947 -26.87 -26.31 7.29
N ARG A 948 -25.62 -26.70 7.00
CA ARG A 948 -24.78 -26.06 5.96
C ARG A 948 -25.34 -26.29 4.55
N THR A 949 -25.12 -25.35 3.62
CA THR A 949 -25.27 -25.63 2.19
C THR A 949 -24.14 -26.54 1.66
N ILE A 950 -24.35 -27.18 0.51
CA ILE A 950 -23.38 -28.12 -0.08
C ILE A 950 -22.22 -27.35 -0.75
N GLY A 951 -20.98 -27.75 -0.45
CA GLY A 951 -19.77 -27.24 -1.10
C GLY A 951 -19.16 -26.00 -0.41
N GLN A 952 -18.25 -25.33 -1.12
CA GLN A 952 -17.40 -24.27 -0.57
C GLN A 952 -18.16 -23.08 0.04
N SER A 953 -19.40 -22.81 -0.39
CA SER A 953 -20.26 -21.77 0.17
C SER A 953 -20.77 -22.08 1.59
N GLY A 954 -20.93 -23.36 1.93
CA GLY A 954 -21.38 -23.80 3.26
C GLY A 954 -20.27 -23.85 4.31
N LEU A 955 -19.02 -23.58 3.92
CA LEU A 955 -17.87 -23.54 4.81
C LEU A 955 -17.58 -22.10 5.24
N LEU A 956 -17.21 -21.94 6.51
CA LEU A 956 -16.62 -20.69 6.98
C LEU A 956 -15.17 -20.62 6.49
N GLN A 957 -14.95 -19.95 5.36
CA GLN A 957 -13.64 -19.89 4.69
C GLN A 957 -12.60 -19.16 5.55
N ARG A 958 -11.71 -19.93 6.19
CA ARG A 958 -10.74 -19.42 7.17
C ARG A 958 -9.47 -20.28 7.25
N PHE A 959 -8.36 -19.65 7.60
CA PHE A 959 -7.03 -20.28 7.73
C PHE A 959 -6.35 -19.88 9.05
N ARG A 960 -5.33 -20.64 9.48
CA ARG A 960 -4.60 -20.34 10.73
C ARG A 960 -3.61 -19.21 10.51
N ALA A 961 -3.73 -18.14 11.29
CA ALA A 961 -2.82 -16.99 11.23
C ALA A 961 -1.60 -17.21 12.16
N HIS A 962 -0.63 -18.00 11.71
CA HIS A 962 0.55 -18.39 12.50
C HIS A 962 1.46 -17.21 12.91
N ASP A 963 1.38 -16.10 12.18
CA ASP A 963 2.06 -14.83 12.45
C ASP A 963 1.30 -13.92 13.43
N ARG A 964 -0.02 -13.77 13.25
CA ARG A 964 -0.88 -12.90 14.07
C ARG A 964 -1.37 -13.61 15.33
N LYS A 965 -0.49 -13.75 16.33
CA LYS A 965 -0.72 -14.47 17.61
C LYS A 965 -2.04 -14.15 18.31
N ALA A 966 -2.57 -12.93 18.15
CA ALA A 966 -3.87 -12.55 18.72
C ALA A 966 -5.08 -13.30 18.13
N LEU A 967 -4.97 -13.88 16.92
CA LEU A 967 -6.05 -14.56 16.21
C LEU A 967 -5.96 -16.07 16.37
N HIS A 968 -7.12 -16.75 16.33
CA HIS A 968 -7.19 -18.19 16.13
C HIS A 968 -7.19 -18.53 14.63
N TYR A 969 -8.03 -17.82 13.87
CA TYR A 969 -8.16 -17.90 12.42
C TYR A 969 -8.21 -16.50 11.81
N ALA A 970 -7.78 -16.41 10.55
CA ALA A 970 -8.04 -15.27 9.68
C ALA A 970 -8.87 -15.71 8.47
N TYR A 971 -9.44 -14.72 7.78
CA TYR A 971 -10.42 -14.86 6.70
C TYR A 971 -9.94 -14.03 5.49
N LEU A 972 -10.55 -14.23 4.32
CA LEU A 972 -10.34 -13.38 3.15
C LEU A 972 -11.55 -12.46 2.96
N ASP A 973 -11.29 -11.16 2.78
CA ASP A 973 -12.32 -10.15 2.55
C ASP A 973 -12.86 -10.15 1.11
N LYS A 974 -13.79 -9.25 0.81
CA LYS A 974 -14.37 -9.06 -0.53
C LYS A 974 -13.37 -8.64 -1.61
N ASN A 975 -12.14 -8.28 -1.23
CA ASN A 975 -11.02 -7.93 -2.09
C ASN A 975 -9.92 -9.02 -2.09
N MET A 976 -10.18 -10.19 -1.48
CA MET A 976 -9.22 -11.29 -1.25
C MET A 976 -8.04 -10.92 -0.32
N VAL A 977 -8.20 -9.91 0.55
CA VAL A 977 -7.20 -9.47 1.53
C VAL A 977 -7.43 -10.14 2.88
N THR A 978 -6.33 -10.50 3.57
CA THR A 978 -6.37 -11.09 4.91
C THR A 978 -7.03 -10.18 5.95
N SER A 979 -8.19 -10.61 6.44
CA SER A 979 -9.05 -9.97 7.44
C SER A 979 -9.13 -10.82 8.72
N PRO A 980 -9.17 -10.23 9.92
CA PRO A 980 -9.49 -10.96 11.16
C PRO A 980 -11.00 -11.26 11.30
N TRP A 981 -11.85 -10.72 10.43
CA TRP A 981 -13.30 -10.79 10.52
C TRP A 981 -13.90 -11.78 9.50
N PRO A 982 -14.84 -12.65 9.91
CA PRO A 982 -15.54 -13.57 9.02
C PRO A 982 -16.43 -12.80 8.04
N VAL A 983 -16.65 -13.35 6.84
CA VAL A 983 -17.24 -12.60 5.72
C VAL A 983 -18.53 -13.23 5.20
N SER A 984 -18.55 -14.55 5.04
CA SER A 984 -19.67 -15.30 4.48
C SER A 984 -19.73 -16.73 5.04
N MET A 985 -20.94 -17.27 5.22
CA MET A 985 -21.20 -18.70 5.43
C MET A 985 -22.65 -19.01 5.07
N MET A 986 -22.89 -19.87 4.07
CA MET A 986 -24.23 -20.15 3.57
C MET A 986 -24.91 -21.30 4.32
N MET A 987 -26.05 -21.01 4.93
CA MET A 987 -26.89 -21.91 5.73
C MET A 987 -28.19 -22.23 4.99
N GLN A 988 -28.74 -23.43 5.22
CA GLN A 988 -30.07 -23.86 4.77
C GLN A 988 -30.94 -24.21 5.99
N PHE A 989 -32.22 -23.83 5.97
CA PHE A 989 -33.23 -24.17 6.97
C PHE A 989 -34.61 -24.33 6.30
N ASP A 990 -35.61 -24.90 6.97
CA ASP A 990 -37.01 -24.95 6.49
C ASP A 990 -37.89 -23.89 7.19
N ALA A 991 -38.97 -23.49 6.53
CA ALA A 991 -39.91 -22.44 6.97
C ALA A 991 -41.23 -22.98 7.56
#